data_AF-A0AAD7JC65-F1
#
_entry.id   AF-A0AAD7JC65-F1
#
_cell.length_a   1.000
_cell.length_b   1.000
_cell.length_c   1.000
_cell.angle_alpha   90.00
_cell.angle_beta   90.00
_cell.angle_gamma   90.00
#
_symmetry.space_group_name_H-M   'P 1'
#
loop_
_entity.id
_entity.type
_entity.pdbx_description
1 polymer ?
#
loop_
_entity_poly.entity_id
_entity_poly.type
_entity_poly.pdbx_seq_one_letter_code
_entity_poly.pdbx_strand_id
1 'polypeptide(L)'
;LLPSVAAPKAEEIGTNIRTFFGAGSPNSVFPPTGHTLMIDGIHLSQRACWHRGTNQIIGLCREHSEPFDLTMNSMESVLKIVEAVHGDSPTCHYGREATVLAIGPYRDHNYHGVPIDQTQTCKSEKGAGFAALLTMTLEQWKIHGEPHSGPALTVSTDGDSVFRDGLFKVLMTRTPDKSGALFLKLSGCSGLNLECGDDDVVIGPDGKHVVKRGATSTRSQEGTLILSTVINRSILTQWLERLPGEIKETVAILIDPADHQNVPRAYKLLKAIITVGADRPAEAPKLNPTDQDIHRSFALVGEMWSAFLDPFLSREMSLSERLASFSKFAHLAFAFYRMHGSSFLSNHLYGDMQALVKSAFFCVARQQELDPEQAFFLYQCGSDRLEEIYAEVRTESRDSNVDALQLSERLSTAADTQGIFDENPQWHQGNIRRSWFGKEADHVNPSYFTGDQRVKHVILSAAWRSGRHAAGAVFAKHGVEFDFEDALAPEDVDFIRPNGGGIYPGISKDKDRSIITPESTAAVPEPSSMIQPDSDSEDEGDEEMPDAEPEDLPHISLEDLLPEVEDQPVTLTPIISTAAPENTSVVRAQTNDWLDYVIDESGTTKRLHKSSILSTLFNSDYRRLEVSRLLRVRCYTKDGGRKLNLNHQEFSGEHSFNVGDIAVALIRTGTRVAAAVVKVTVIEKEKRRLGQIDTEDLGSMESKATITAQPLVLRDTLVVVGDGSPTRKWMWTGEYTKFEPIKGPQSIVEVGTRKALTVKVPGAFLHPLDAEIESVTHFPVSVSDSLRAKHMLHVWAVPHEDFMAVVSTLYASLDSGTVLKLLPKHGNSKTFPYIDSKGVDAFIIDTPTQALTEKALNSEKICCFQCRAFIKPEDARGHVGGHLLKSLRGIVEPNLFERVDKFDPCGFCGRGGCSTDLSGLPTARATPKCTSTCPRAHAFSYGHAKKYSANTPCTNVPIFCTLCLPIPPRKSPAVFWKYSMFAHIQTAHPRFWDESSNKPVDLSQPFALALAISREEMLALGVTIGTSEAPLASTLAPVPRRGEKRTLTDASGSTSTRRRT
;
A
#
# COMPACT_ATOMS: atom_id res chain seq x y z
N LEU A 1 -3.77 16.43 -23.96
CA LEU A 1 -3.74 14.95 -24.03
C LEU A 1 -5.12 14.38 -23.77
N LEU A 2 -5.73 13.78 -24.79
CA LEU A 2 -6.96 12.99 -24.68
C LEU A 2 -6.60 11.62 -24.08
N PRO A 3 -7.16 11.23 -22.92
CA PRO A 3 -6.85 9.95 -22.32
C PRO A 3 -7.63 8.80 -22.98
N SER A 4 -7.01 7.63 -23.09
CA SER A 4 -7.75 6.41 -23.40
C SER A 4 -8.56 5.97 -22.18
N VAL A 5 -9.88 5.91 -22.34
CA VAL A 5 -10.82 5.46 -21.30
C VAL A 5 -10.89 3.93 -21.16
N ALA A 6 -10.43 3.22 -22.19
CA ALA A 6 -10.41 1.77 -22.29
C ALA A 6 -9.14 1.29 -23.01
N ALA A 7 -9.23 0.17 -23.73
CA ALA A 7 -8.24 -0.20 -24.74
C ALA A 7 -8.01 0.98 -25.71
N PRO A 8 -6.75 1.44 -25.87
CA PRO A 8 -6.44 2.57 -26.74
C PRO A 8 -6.92 2.35 -28.17
N LYS A 9 -7.38 3.43 -28.79
CA LYS A 9 -7.82 3.43 -30.20
C LYS A 9 -6.89 4.27 -31.05
N ALA A 10 -6.72 3.85 -32.30
CA ALA A 10 -5.92 4.57 -33.29
C ALA A 10 -6.34 6.05 -33.42
N GLU A 11 -7.64 6.34 -33.41
CA GLU A 11 -8.15 7.71 -33.51
C GLU A 11 -7.77 8.59 -32.31
N GLU A 12 -7.73 8.02 -31.09
CA GLU A 12 -7.36 8.72 -29.86
C GLU A 12 -5.88 9.11 -29.90
N ILE A 13 -5.01 8.14 -30.17
CA ILE A 13 -3.56 8.33 -30.31
C ILE A 13 -3.27 9.31 -31.46
N GLY A 14 -3.89 9.11 -32.62
CA GLY A 14 -3.70 9.99 -33.78
C GLY A 14 -4.16 11.43 -33.51
N THR A 15 -5.21 11.63 -32.72
CA THR A 15 -5.66 12.97 -32.30
C THR A 15 -4.63 13.62 -31.40
N ASN A 16 -4.12 12.91 -30.39
CA ASN A 16 -3.07 13.42 -29.50
C ASN A 16 -1.81 13.82 -30.27
N ILE A 17 -1.35 12.96 -31.18
CA ILE A 17 -0.18 13.25 -32.01
C ILE A 17 -0.42 14.49 -32.86
N ARG A 18 -1.58 14.63 -33.51
CA ARG A 18 -1.90 15.85 -34.29
C ARG A 18 -1.96 17.10 -33.42
N THR A 19 -2.46 17.00 -32.18
CA THR A 19 -2.51 18.14 -31.27
C THR A 19 -1.11 18.65 -30.93
N PHE A 20 -0.17 17.75 -30.63
CA PHE A 20 1.17 18.14 -30.19
C PHE A 20 2.20 18.28 -31.33
N PHE A 21 1.98 17.66 -32.49
CA PHE A 21 2.95 17.58 -33.59
C PHE A 21 2.38 17.98 -34.97
N GLY A 22 1.10 18.37 -35.04
CA GLY A 22 0.47 18.79 -36.30
C GLY A 22 1.03 20.10 -36.86
N ALA A 23 0.63 20.43 -38.10
CA ALA A 23 1.04 21.65 -38.79
C ALA A 23 0.76 22.91 -37.95
N GLY A 24 1.80 23.69 -37.67
CA GLY A 24 1.73 24.90 -36.85
C GLY A 24 2.00 24.68 -35.35
N SER A 25 2.26 23.44 -34.92
CA SER A 25 2.79 23.16 -33.58
C SER A 25 4.22 23.70 -33.44
N PRO A 26 4.63 24.20 -32.25
CA PRO A 26 6.02 24.53 -31.95
C PRO A 26 6.99 23.39 -32.31
N ASN A 27 6.55 22.13 -32.17
CA ASN A 27 7.35 20.93 -32.44
C ASN A 27 7.57 20.62 -33.94
N SER A 28 6.91 21.34 -34.85
CA SER A 28 6.94 21.09 -36.31
C SER A 28 7.97 21.93 -37.07
N VAL A 29 8.70 22.83 -36.40
CA VAL A 29 9.55 23.86 -37.05
C VAL A 29 11.04 23.46 -37.13
N PHE A 30 11.40 22.29 -36.62
CA PHE A 30 12.79 21.85 -36.47
C PHE A 30 13.26 20.94 -37.61
N PRO A 31 14.59 20.87 -37.87
CA PRO A 31 15.16 19.93 -38.83
C PRO A 31 14.70 18.48 -38.55
N PRO A 32 14.38 17.68 -39.59
CA PRO A 32 13.96 16.30 -39.41
C PRO A 32 14.96 15.51 -38.56
N THR A 33 14.48 14.82 -37.53
CA THR A 33 15.34 14.00 -36.67
C THR A 33 14.63 12.71 -36.26
N GLY A 34 15.42 11.72 -35.85
CA GLY A 34 14.88 10.52 -35.25
C GLY A 34 14.29 10.77 -33.87
N HIS A 35 13.32 9.95 -33.48
CA HIS A 35 12.69 10.01 -32.16
C HIS A 35 12.83 8.69 -31.41
N THR A 36 12.78 8.75 -30.08
CA THR A 36 12.56 7.57 -29.23
C THR A 36 11.15 7.61 -28.66
N LEU A 37 10.45 6.49 -28.74
CA LEU A 37 9.19 6.26 -28.05
C LEU A 37 9.49 5.68 -26.67
N MET A 38 9.24 6.46 -25.63
CA MET A 38 9.45 6.10 -24.23
C MET A 38 8.13 5.60 -23.66
N ILE A 39 8.14 4.43 -23.02
CA ILE A 39 6.97 3.81 -22.44
C ILE A 39 7.28 3.32 -21.04
N ASP A 40 6.50 3.77 -20.07
CA ASP A 40 6.67 3.35 -18.67
C ASP A 40 5.32 3.37 -17.92
N GLY A 41 5.27 2.72 -16.76
CA GLY A 41 4.14 2.68 -15.86
C GLY A 41 4.23 3.71 -14.74
N ILE A 42 3.17 4.50 -14.52
CA ILE A 42 3.03 5.36 -13.35
C ILE A 42 1.90 4.87 -12.44
N HIS A 43 2.17 4.77 -11.14
CA HIS A 43 1.15 4.42 -10.14
C HIS A 43 0.01 5.44 -10.06
N LEU A 44 -1.22 4.93 -10.07
CA LEU A 44 -2.45 5.71 -9.99
C LEU A 44 -3.16 5.54 -8.64
N SER A 45 -3.87 6.60 -8.25
CA SER A 45 -5.00 6.49 -7.33
C SER A 45 -6.14 5.76 -8.03
N GLN A 46 -6.47 4.55 -7.55
CA GLN A 46 -7.52 3.68 -8.12
C GLN A 46 -8.91 4.29 -7.95
N ARG A 47 -9.41 4.98 -8.98
CA ARG A 47 -10.69 5.68 -8.96
C ARG A 47 -11.30 5.77 -10.36
N ALA A 48 -12.63 5.68 -10.43
CA ALA A 48 -13.39 6.03 -11.62
C ALA A 48 -13.75 7.54 -11.63
N CYS A 49 -13.44 8.22 -12.72
CA CYS A 49 -13.72 9.63 -12.96
C CYS A 49 -14.54 9.80 -14.24
N TRP A 50 -15.16 10.97 -14.43
CA TRP A 50 -15.90 11.30 -15.65
C TRP A 50 -15.08 12.26 -16.50
N HIS A 51 -14.79 11.88 -17.74
CA HIS A 51 -14.14 12.75 -18.70
C HIS A 51 -15.22 13.51 -19.50
N ARG A 52 -15.35 14.82 -19.23
CA ARG A 52 -16.37 15.68 -19.84
C ARG A 52 -16.28 15.73 -21.36
N GLY A 53 -15.06 15.79 -21.90
CA GLY A 53 -14.83 15.94 -23.35
C GLY A 53 -15.36 14.79 -24.19
N THR A 54 -15.28 13.55 -23.69
CA THR A 54 -15.80 12.34 -24.39
C THR A 54 -17.10 11.82 -23.78
N ASN A 55 -17.56 12.42 -22.68
CA ASN A 55 -18.69 11.94 -21.89
C ASN A 55 -18.56 10.46 -21.45
N GLN A 56 -17.36 10.03 -21.06
CA GLN A 56 -17.07 8.63 -20.70
C GLN A 56 -16.48 8.50 -19.30
N ILE A 57 -16.60 7.30 -18.74
CA ILE A 57 -15.97 6.89 -17.48
C ILE A 57 -14.51 6.53 -17.75
N ILE A 58 -13.57 7.12 -16.99
CA ILE A 58 -12.13 6.87 -17.04
C ILE A 58 -11.62 6.32 -15.70
N GLY A 59 -10.52 5.58 -15.70
CA GLY A 59 -9.87 5.05 -14.50
C GLY A 59 -10.11 3.56 -14.25
N LEU A 60 -10.74 2.89 -15.22
CA LEU A 60 -10.87 1.43 -15.29
C LEU A 60 -9.77 0.86 -16.17
N CYS A 61 -9.37 -0.38 -15.92
CA CYS A 61 -8.27 -1.01 -16.63
C CYS A 61 -8.65 -1.36 -18.09
N ARG A 62 -7.74 -1.10 -19.03
CA ARG A 62 -7.92 -1.38 -20.47
C ARG A 62 -8.23 -2.84 -20.77
N GLU A 63 -7.71 -3.76 -19.95
CA GLU A 63 -7.80 -5.21 -20.21
C GLU A 63 -9.21 -5.76 -20.04
N HIS A 64 -10.09 -5.03 -19.33
CA HIS A 64 -11.39 -5.56 -18.92
C HIS A 64 -12.55 -4.58 -19.13
N SER A 65 -12.30 -3.35 -19.56
CA SER A 65 -13.35 -2.34 -19.72
C SER A 65 -14.07 -2.38 -21.07
N GLU A 66 -13.48 -3.03 -22.10
CA GLU A 66 -14.03 -3.10 -23.46
C GLU A 66 -15.46 -3.66 -23.57
N PRO A 67 -15.88 -4.69 -22.81
CA PRO A 67 -17.24 -5.22 -22.90
C PRO A 67 -18.35 -4.26 -22.46
N PHE A 68 -18.00 -3.11 -21.86
CA PHE A 68 -18.93 -2.19 -21.24
C PHE A 68 -19.09 -0.89 -22.03
N ASP A 69 -20.33 -0.39 -22.08
CA ASP A 69 -20.61 0.97 -22.55
C ASP A 69 -20.19 1.98 -21.49
N LEU A 70 -18.98 2.51 -21.62
CA LEU A 70 -18.41 3.51 -20.71
C LEU A 70 -19.05 4.91 -20.86
N THR A 71 -20.00 5.10 -21.78
CA THR A 71 -20.65 6.41 -21.94
C THR A 71 -21.60 6.71 -20.79
N MET A 72 -21.55 7.94 -20.28
CA MET A 72 -22.47 8.40 -19.25
C MET A 72 -23.75 8.96 -19.88
N ASN A 73 -24.47 8.11 -20.61
CA ASN A 73 -25.75 8.44 -21.25
C ASN A 73 -26.95 7.83 -20.52
N SER A 74 -26.77 6.69 -19.84
CA SER A 74 -27.82 6.04 -19.06
C SER A 74 -27.30 5.60 -17.68
N MET A 75 -28.15 5.69 -16.65
CA MET A 75 -27.80 5.18 -15.32
C MET A 75 -27.66 3.64 -15.35
N GLU A 76 -28.40 2.95 -16.22
CA GLU A 76 -28.33 1.50 -16.36
C GLU A 76 -26.94 1.03 -16.83
N SER A 77 -26.35 1.70 -17.83
CA SER A 77 -24.98 1.44 -18.29
C SER A 77 -23.97 1.62 -17.15
N VAL A 78 -24.12 2.70 -16.36
CA VAL A 78 -23.24 2.98 -15.21
C VAL A 78 -23.35 1.90 -14.14
N LEU A 79 -24.56 1.47 -13.77
CA LEU A 79 -24.77 0.43 -12.76
C LEU A 79 -24.23 -0.94 -13.20
N LYS A 80 -24.29 -1.27 -14.50
CA LYS A 80 -23.66 -2.49 -15.04
C LYS A 80 -22.14 -2.49 -14.83
N ILE A 81 -21.50 -1.33 -15.01
CA ILE A 81 -20.05 -1.18 -14.78
C ILE A 81 -19.72 -1.31 -13.29
N VAL A 82 -20.54 -0.70 -12.43
CA VAL A 82 -20.40 -0.80 -10.97
C VAL A 82 -20.47 -2.25 -10.52
N GLU A 83 -21.45 -3.02 -11.03
CA GLU A 83 -21.54 -4.45 -10.74
C GLU A 83 -20.34 -5.23 -11.28
N ALA A 84 -19.84 -4.88 -12.48
CA ALA A 84 -18.65 -5.51 -13.03
C ALA A 84 -17.37 -5.25 -12.20
N VAL A 85 -17.29 -4.11 -11.51
CA VAL A 85 -16.11 -3.73 -10.69
C VAL A 85 -16.25 -4.17 -9.22
N HIS A 86 -17.46 -4.10 -8.65
CA HIS A 86 -17.72 -4.32 -7.22
C HIS A 86 -18.60 -5.53 -6.89
N GLY A 87 -19.09 -6.23 -7.91
CA GLY A 87 -19.86 -7.47 -7.75
C GLY A 87 -19.06 -8.57 -7.05
N ASP A 88 -19.75 -9.65 -6.66
CA ASP A 88 -19.12 -10.75 -5.91
C ASP A 88 -18.05 -11.52 -6.71
N SER A 89 -18.01 -11.32 -8.03
CA SER A 89 -16.98 -11.84 -8.94
C SER A 89 -16.61 -10.76 -9.96
N PRO A 90 -15.70 -9.82 -9.61
CA PRO A 90 -15.34 -8.71 -10.46
C PRO A 90 -14.85 -9.17 -11.83
N THR A 91 -15.47 -8.66 -12.89
CA THR A 91 -15.08 -8.88 -14.28
C THR A 91 -14.35 -7.67 -14.87
N CYS A 92 -14.32 -6.54 -14.17
CA CYS A 92 -13.59 -5.33 -14.51
C CYS A 92 -12.86 -4.80 -13.27
N HIS A 93 -11.77 -4.07 -13.46
CA HIS A 93 -10.91 -3.59 -12.37
C HIS A 93 -10.56 -2.12 -12.54
N TYR A 94 -10.15 -1.47 -11.44
CA TYR A 94 -9.50 -0.17 -11.53
C TYR A 94 -8.13 -0.26 -12.20
N GLY A 95 -7.76 0.83 -12.87
CA GLY A 95 -6.37 1.10 -13.22
C GLY A 95 -5.52 1.24 -11.96
N ARG A 96 -4.60 0.30 -11.75
CA ARG A 96 -3.59 0.40 -10.67
C ARG A 96 -2.42 1.28 -11.08
N GLU A 97 -2.13 1.26 -12.36
CA GLU A 97 -1.12 2.09 -13.02
C GLU A 97 -1.66 2.60 -14.34
N ALA A 98 -1.04 3.65 -14.87
CA ALA A 98 -1.18 4.04 -16.26
C ALA A 98 0.13 3.71 -16.99
N THR A 99 0.01 3.05 -18.13
CA THR A 99 1.07 3.03 -19.13
C THR A 99 1.02 4.37 -19.86
N VAL A 100 2.08 5.16 -19.79
CA VAL A 100 2.21 6.42 -20.52
C VAL A 100 3.19 6.23 -21.65
N LEU A 101 2.81 6.73 -22.83
CA LEU A 101 3.64 6.72 -24.01
C LEU A 101 4.02 8.16 -24.31
N ALA A 102 5.32 8.45 -24.33
CA ALA A 102 5.85 9.75 -24.69
C ALA A 102 6.89 9.62 -25.79
N ILE A 103 7.00 10.62 -26.65
CA ILE A 103 7.96 10.61 -27.76
C ILE A 103 8.86 11.83 -27.67
N GLY A 104 10.16 11.62 -27.86
CA GLY A 104 11.17 12.67 -27.73
C GLY A 104 12.21 12.63 -28.86
N PRO A 105 12.58 13.78 -29.45
CA PRO A 105 13.55 13.83 -30.55
C PRO A 105 14.98 13.60 -30.09
N TYR A 106 15.86 13.20 -31.01
CA TYR A 106 17.32 13.21 -30.85
C TYR A 106 17.89 14.55 -31.30
N ARG A 107 18.12 15.47 -30.35
CA ARG A 107 18.62 16.83 -30.60
C ARG A 107 19.37 17.39 -29.39
N ASP A 108 20.14 18.45 -29.62
CA ASP A 108 20.85 19.18 -28.57
C ASP A 108 19.97 20.21 -27.82
N HIS A 109 18.86 20.64 -28.43
CA HIS A 109 17.88 21.56 -27.85
C HIS A 109 16.46 21.06 -28.15
N ASN A 110 15.47 21.49 -27.37
CA ASN A 110 14.05 21.12 -27.52
C ASN A 110 13.87 19.60 -27.67
N TYR A 111 14.58 18.86 -26.81
CA TYR A 111 14.64 17.40 -26.80
C TYR A 111 13.73 16.80 -25.73
N HIS A 112 12.73 17.52 -25.27
CA HIS A 112 11.87 17.04 -24.19
C HIS A 112 10.94 15.92 -24.67
N GLY A 113 10.50 15.07 -23.75
CA GLY A 113 9.49 14.06 -24.06
C GLY A 113 8.12 14.71 -24.14
N VAL A 114 7.32 14.32 -25.12
CA VAL A 114 5.92 14.77 -25.23
C VAL A 114 5.00 13.56 -25.08
N PRO A 115 4.09 13.56 -24.08
CA PRO A 115 3.14 12.46 -23.91
C PRO A 115 2.16 12.44 -25.08
N ILE A 116 2.03 11.28 -25.73
CA ILE A 116 1.14 11.05 -26.88
C ILE A 116 -0.01 10.10 -26.55
N ASP A 117 0.12 9.31 -25.49
CA ASP A 117 -0.97 8.47 -25.01
C ASP A 117 -0.82 8.16 -23.52
N GLN A 118 -1.95 7.88 -22.87
CA GLN A 118 -1.97 7.30 -21.54
C GLN A 118 -3.15 6.34 -21.38
N THR A 119 -2.87 5.15 -20.86
CA THR A 119 -3.88 4.09 -20.73
C THR A 119 -3.72 3.32 -19.42
N GLN A 120 -4.83 3.07 -18.75
CA GLN A 120 -4.81 2.46 -17.43
C GLN A 120 -4.73 0.94 -17.51
N THR A 121 -3.94 0.31 -16.63
CA THR A 121 -3.77 -1.15 -16.54
C THR A 121 -4.00 -1.65 -15.12
N CYS A 122 -4.53 -2.87 -15.00
CA CYS A 122 -4.59 -3.60 -13.73
C CYS A 122 -3.39 -4.55 -13.53
N LYS A 123 -2.38 -4.49 -14.42
CA LYS A 123 -1.22 -5.38 -14.55
C LYS A 123 -1.52 -6.81 -14.98
N SER A 124 -2.70 -7.07 -15.55
CA SER A 124 -3.02 -8.39 -16.11
C SER A 124 -2.60 -8.54 -17.57
N GLU A 125 -2.17 -7.45 -18.21
CA GLU A 125 -1.70 -7.45 -19.59
C GLU A 125 -0.59 -8.48 -19.82
N LYS A 126 -0.58 -9.04 -21.03
CA LYS A 126 0.45 -9.94 -21.52
C LYS A 126 1.15 -9.29 -22.70
N GLY A 127 2.36 -9.74 -23.04
CA GLY A 127 3.16 -9.09 -24.09
C GLY A 127 2.49 -9.05 -25.47
N ALA A 128 1.50 -9.92 -25.75
CA ALA A 128 0.69 -9.81 -26.96
C ALA A 128 -0.26 -8.58 -26.97
N GLY A 129 -0.84 -8.23 -25.82
CA GLY A 129 -1.66 -7.03 -25.68
C GLY A 129 -0.80 -5.77 -25.79
N PHE A 130 0.36 -5.77 -25.14
CA PHE A 130 1.34 -4.69 -25.26
C PHE A 130 1.87 -4.54 -26.70
N ALA A 131 2.15 -5.65 -27.39
CA ALA A 131 2.57 -5.63 -28.79
C ALA A 131 1.51 -4.97 -29.70
N ALA A 132 0.23 -5.26 -29.49
CA ALA A 132 -0.85 -4.64 -30.26
C ALA A 132 -0.93 -3.12 -30.01
N LEU A 133 -0.79 -2.69 -28.76
CA LEU A 133 -0.71 -1.27 -28.41
C LEU A 133 0.49 -0.60 -29.10
N LEU A 134 1.67 -1.20 -29.00
CA LEU A 134 2.90 -0.68 -29.59
C LEU A 134 2.80 -0.53 -31.11
N THR A 135 2.32 -1.57 -31.82
CA THR A 135 2.11 -1.52 -33.27
C THR A 135 1.17 -0.38 -33.64
N MET A 136 0.04 -0.26 -32.95
CA MET A 136 -0.92 0.82 -33.19
C MET A 136 -0.30 2.20 -32.99
N THR A 137 0.47 2.39 -31.92
CA THR A 137 1.15 3.67 -31.64
C THR A 137 2.15 4.03 -32.73
N LEU A 138 2.99 3.08 -33.17
CA LEU A 138 3.97 3.31 -34.24
C LEU A 138 3.29 3.63 -35.58
N GLU A 139 2.21 2.94 -35.93
CA GLU A 139 1.40 3.24 -37.11
C GLU A 139 0.80 4.65 -37.05
N GLN A 140 0.24 5.06 -35.91
CA GLN A 140 -0.30 6.41 -35.75
C GLN A 140 0.78 7.49 -35.78
N TRP A 141 1.97 7.22 -35.23
CA TRP A 141 3.12 8.11 -35.35
C TRP A 141 3.54 8.30 -36.81
N LYS A 142 3.66 7.21 -37.56
CA LYS A 142 4.01 7.24 -38.98
C LYS A 142 3.04 8.10 -39.80
N ILE A 143 1.74 8.03 -39.51
CA ILE A 143 0.72 8.76 -40.27
C ILE A 143 0.69 10.25 -39.86
N HIS A 144 0.81 10.56 -38.57
CA HIS A 144 0.50 11.89 -38.04
C HIS A 144 1.69 12.69 -37.54
N GLY A 145 2.69 12.03 -36.94
CA GLY A 145 3.88 12.68 -36.35
C GLY A 145 5.06 12.73 -37.31
N GLU A 146 5.40 11.61 -37.94
CA GLU A 146 6.57 11.48 -38.81
C GLU A 146 6.66 12.52 -39.93
N PRO A 147 5.57 12.86 -40.66
CA PRO A 147 5.63 13.87 -41.72
C PRO A 147 6.05 15.27 -41.26
N HIS A 148 5.90 15.57 -39.97
CA HIS A 148 6.15 16.90 -39.39
C HIS A 148 7.42 16.94 -38.52
N SER A 149 7.79 15.82 -37.90
CA SER A 149 8.88 15.79 -36.92
C SER A 149 10.00 14.80 -37.26
N GLY A 150 9.72 13.78 -38.08
CA GLY A 150 10.66 12.70 -38.41
C GLY A 150 10.29 11.35 -37.75
N PRO A 151 10.97 10.26 -38.15
CA PRO A 151 10.55 8.90 -37.80
C PRO A 151 10.87 8.55 -36.35
N ALA A 152 10.11 7.61 -35.79
CA ALA A 152 10.53 6.89 -34.59
C ALA A 152 11.67 5.93 -34.98
N LEU A 153 12.77 5.92 -34.23
CA LEU A 153 13.90 5.02 -34.46
C LEU A 153 13.99 3.93 -33.39
N THR A 154 13.57 4.24 -32.16
CA THR A 154 13.67 3.32 -31.03
C THR A 154 12.42 3.33 -30.17
N VAL A 155 12.26 2.24 -29.41
CA VAL A 155 11.30 2.15 -28.31
C VAL A 155 12.04 1.79 -27.02
N SER A 156 11.88 2.61 -25.98
CA SER A 156 12.51 2.45 -24.66
C SER A 156 11.50 2.14 -23.58
N THR A 157 11.82 1.17 -22.73
CA THR A 157 11.03 0.79 -21.55
C THR A 157 11.95 0.50 -20.35
N ASP A 158 11.35 0.43 -19.15
CA ASP A 158 12.01 0.14 -17.88
C ASP A 158 12.58 -1.29 -17.74
N GLY A 159 12.34 -2.15 -18.72
CA GLY A 159 12.76 -3.54 -18.73
C GLY A 159 11.79 -4.52 -18.07
N ASP A 160 10.52 -4.15 -17.88
CA ASP A 160 9.47 -5.09 -17.46
C ASP A 160 9.36 -6.29 -18.42
N SER A 161 9.11 -7.48 -17.87
CA SER A 161 9.06 -8.73 -18.64
C SER A 161 7.96 -8.76 -19.70
N VAL A 162 6.81 -8.15 -19.43
CA VAL A 162 5.66 -8.04 -20.34
C VAL A 162 6.00 -7.11 -21.50
N PHE A 163 6.58 -5.96 -21.18
CA PHE A 163 7.04 -5.01 -22.20
C PHE A 163 8.14 -5.64 -23.07
N ARG A 164 9.13 -6.29 -22.46
CA ARG A 164 10.20 -6.98 -23.20
C ARG A 164 9.66 -8.03 -24.17
N ASP A 165 8.74 -8.89 -23.73
CA ASP A 165 8.10 -9.89 -24.59
C ASP A 165 7.35 -9.25 -25.77
N GLY A 166 6.63 -8.14 -25.55
CA GLY A 166 5.95 -7.44 -26.64
C GLY A 166 6.91 -6.69 -27.59
N LEU A 167 7.97 -6.09 -27.08
CA LEU A 167 9.02 -5.46 -27.90
C LEU A 167 9.66 -6.46 -28.86
N PHE A 168 10.01 -7.67 -28.39
CA PHE A 168 10.57 -8.71 -29.26
C PHE A 168 9.57 -9.16 -30.34
N LYS A 169 8.27 -9.20 -30.04
CA LYS A 169 7.23 -9.57 -31.01
C LYS A 169 7.04 -8.54 -32.13
N VAL A 170 7.32 -7.27 -31.87
CA VAL A 170 7.10 -6.17 -32.83
C VAL A 170 8.40 -5.72 -33.50
N LEU A 171 9.51 -5.70 -32.77
CA LEU A 171 10.76 -5.04 -33.17
C LEU A 171 11.91 -6.01 -33.51
N MET A 172 11.63 -7.31 -33.62
CA MET A 172 12.59 -8.35 -34.02
C MET A 172 11.99 -9.26 -35.08
N THR A 173 11.30 -8.68 -36.06
CA THR A 173 10.43 -9.39 -37.02
C THR A 173 11.01 -9.48 -38.43
N ARG A 174 11.94 -8.58 -38.80
CA ARG A 174 12.52 -8.49 -40.15
C ARG A 174 13.95 -7.97 -40.11
N THR A 175 14.71 -8.25 -41.16
CA THR A 175 15.99 -7.59 -41.40
C THR A 175 15.80 -6.42 -42.40
N PRO A 176 16.52 -5.28 -42.25
CA PRO A 176 16.50 -4.19 -43.23
C PRO A 176 16.78 -4.65 -44.65
N ASP A 177 16.27 -3.90 -45.63
CA ASP A 177 16.49 -4.20 -47.04
C ASP A 177 17.99 -4.25 -47.36
N LYS A 178 18.45 -5.37 -47.95
CA LYS A 178 19.87 -5.60 -48.26
C LYS A 178 20.43 -4.61 -49.27
N SER A 179 19.58 -4.02 -50.11
CA SER A 179 19.95 -2.90 -51.00
C SER A 179 19.86 -1.53 -50.36
N GLY A 180 19.24 -1.41 -49.18
CA GLY A 180 19.03 -0.15 -48.47
C GLY A 180 20.32 0.40 -47.86
N ALA A 181 20.39 1.73 -47.73
CA ALA A 181 21.55 2.42 -47.17
C ALA A 181 21.84 2.00 -45.71
N LEU A 182 20.78 1.78 -44.90
CA LEU A 182 20.89 1.25 -43.55
C LEU A 182 21.64 -0.08 -43.48
N PHE A 183 21.25 -1.06 -44.30
CA PHE A 183 21.90 -2.37 -44.34
C PHE A 183 23.36 -2.24 -44.78
N LEU A 184 23.65 -1.43 -45.81
CA LEU A 184 25.02 -1.21 -46.28
C LEU A 184 25.91 -0.57 -45.22
N LYS A 185 25.37 0.33 -44.39
CA LYS A 185 26.09 0.96 -43.27
C LYS A 185 26.37 -0.03 -42.13
N LEU A 186 25.42 -0.92 -41.82
CA LEU A 186 25.49 -1.80 -40.65
C LEU A 186 26.10 -3.19 -40.95
N SER A 187 25.97 -3.70 -42.17
CA SER A 187 26.46 -5.04 -42.57
C SER A 187 27.98 -5.23 -42.39
N GLY A 188 28.75 -4.14 -42.35
CA GLY A 188 30.18 -4.19 -42.01
C GLY A 188 30.48 -4.42 -40.52
N CYS A 189 29.47 -4.47 -39.65
CA CYS A 189 29.59 -4.73 -38.22
C CYS A 189 29.34 -6.22 -37.93
N SER A 190 30.35 -7.06 -38.16
CA SER A 190 30.23 -8.53 -37.97
C SER A 190 29.71 -8.88 -36.57
N GLY A 191 28.71 -9.76 -36.50
CA GLY A 191 28.04 -10.18 -35.26
C GLY A 191 26.99 -9.22 -34.70
N LEU A 192 26.84 -8.01 -35.26
CA LEU A 192 25.73 -7.12 -34.92
C LEU A 192 24.42 -7.71 -35.42
N ASN A 193 23.46 -7.95 -34.52
CA ASN A 193 22.13 -8.41 -34.92
C ASN A 193 21.41 -7.33 -35.73
N LEU A 194 20.94 -7.68 -36.93
CA LEU A 194 20.28 -6.75 -37.85
C LEU A 194 18.75 -6.86 -37.84
N GLU A 195 18.14 -7.69 -36.99
CA GLU A 195 16.68 -7.78 -36.93
C GLU A 195 16.09 -6.46 -36.40
N CYS A 196 14.94 -6.04 -36.88
CA CYS A 196 14.25 -4.82 -36.49
C CYS A 196 12.74 -5.02 -36.68
N GLY A 197 11.97 -4.00 -36.30
CA GLY A 197 10.56 -3.91 -36.63
C GLY A 197 10.32 -3.33 -38.02
N ASP A 198 9.06 -3.04 -38.29
CA ASP A 198 8.69 -2.21 -39.43
C ASP A 198 9.32 -0.82 -39.33
N ASP A 199 9.61 -0.23 -40.50
CA ASP A 199 10.32 1.05 -40.65
C ASP A 199 11.71 1.13 -39.96
N ASP A 200 12.28 -0.06 -39.75
CA ASP A 200 13.60 -0.29 -39.16
C ASP A 200 13.72 0.22 -37.70
N VAL A 201 12.60 0.25 -36.98
CA VAL A 201 12.55 0.60 -35.54
C VAL A 201 13.19 -0.51 -34.70
N VAL A 202 13.98 -0.15 -33.69
CA VAL A 202 14.67 -1.12 -32.82
C VAL A 202 14.37 -0.93 -31.33
N ILE A 203 14.61 -1.99 -30.55
CA ILE A 203 14.51 -1.95 -29.09
C ILE A 203 15.66 -1.08 -28.55
N GLY A 204 15.36 -0.05 -27.76
CA GLY A 204 16.34 0.82 -27.11
C GLY A 204 16.20 0.81 -25.60
N PRO A 205 16.77 -0.18 -24.88
CA PRO A 205 16.65 -0.25 -23.43
C PRO A 205 17.26 0.97 -22.74
N ASP A 206 16.68 1.37 -21.60
CA ASP A 206 17.19 2.50 -20.82
C ASP A 206 18.55 2.20 -20.19
N GLY A 207 19.54 3.06 -20.48
CA GLY A 207 20.91 2.91 -19.99
C GLY A 207 21.03 2.92 -18.48
N LYS A 208 20.31 3.80 -17.77
CA LYS A 208 20.35 3.85 -16.30
C LYS A 208 19.73 2.60 -15.69
N HIS A 209 18.62 2.09 -16.22
CA HIS A 209 18.02 0.84 -15.75
C HIS A 209 18.97 -0.35 -15.96
N VAL A 210 19.64 -0.41 -17.11
CA VAL A 210 20.63 -1.45 -17.39
C VAL A 210 21.83 -1.36 -16.43
N VAL A 211 22.30 -0.15 -16.09
CA VAL A 211 23.35 0.07 -15.08
C VAL A 211 22.90 -0.39 -13.68
N LYS A 212 21.69 -0.02 -13.24
CA LYS A 212 21.11 -0.48 -11.96
C LYS A 212 21.09 -2.00 -11.87
N ARG A 213 20.67 -2.66 -12.95
CA ARG A 213 20.61 -4.13 -13.02
C ARG A 213 22.00 -4.77 -13.08
N GLY A 214 22.97 -4.15 -13.73
CA GLY A 214 24.38 -4.55 -13.71
C GLY A 214 24.98 -4.56 -12.30
N ALA A 215 24.76 -3.47 -11.55
CA ALA A 215 25.17 -3.37 -10.16
C ALA A 215 24.45 -4.41 -9.29
N THR A 216 23.14 -4.59 -9.47
CA THR A 216 22.34 -5.59 -8.75
C THR A 216 22.82 -7.01 -9.00
N SER A 217 23.10 -7.37 -10.26
CA SER A 217 23.67 -8.67 -10.62
C SER A 217 24.99 -8.93 -9.91
N THR A 218 25.84 -7.90 -9.79
CA THR A 218 27.15 -8.02 -9.13
C THR A 218 27.04 -8.12 -7.61
N ARG A 219 25.97 -7.58 -7.00
CA ARG A 219 25.65 -7.73 -5.57
C ARG A 219 25.01 -9.08 -5.22
N SER A 220 24.62 -9.87 -6.23
CA SER A 220 23.92 -11.14 -6.02
C SER A 220 24.75 -12.15 -5.22
N GLN A 221 24.07 -13.04 -4.49
CA GLN A 221 24.73 -14.11 -3.73
C GLN A 221 25.44 -15.11 -4.65
N GLU A 222 24.86 -15.39 -5.81
CA GLU A 222 25.41 -16.31 -6.81
C GLU A 222 26.66 -15.73 -7.48
N GLY A 223 26.73 -14.41 -7.64
CA GLY A 223 27.86 -13.72 -8.27
C GLY A 223 27.96 -13.94 -9.79
N THR A 224 29.01 -13.35 -10.36
CA THR A 224 29.32 -13.37 -11.80
C THR A 224 30.52 -14.27 -12.04
N LEU A 225 30.37 -15.31 -12.88
CA LEU A 225 31.48 -16.17 -13.31
C LEU A 225 32.28 -15.49 -14.42
N ILE A 226 33.59 -15.32 -14.20
CA ILE A 226 34.57 -14.84 -15.17
C ILE A 226 35.75 -15.80 -15.17
N LEU A 227 36.00 -16.45 -16.30
CA LEU A 227 36.95 -17.55 -16.43
C LEU A 227 36.62 -18.69 -15.45
N SER A 228 37.47 -18.94 -14.47
CA SER A 228 37.27 -19.93 -13.41
C SER A 228 36.88 -19.31 -12.05
N THR A 229 36.69 -17.99 -11.99
CA THR A 229 36.45 -17.26 -10.74
C THR A 229 35.02 -16.75 -10.67
N VAL A 230 34.33 -17.06 -9.57
CA VAL A 230 33.02 -16.47 -9.24
C VAL A 230 33.24 -15.21 -8.43
N ILE A 231 32.90 -14.04 -8.98
CA ILE A 231 32.90 -12.78 -8.25
C ILE A 231 31.53 -12.62 -7.58
N ASN A 232 31.43 -13.04 -6.33
CA ASN A 232 30.24 -12.87 -5.49
C ASN A 232 30.41 -11.71 -4.49
N ARG A 233 29.36 -11.39 -3.75
CA ARG A 233 29.36 -10.31 -2.75
C ARG A 233 30.53 -10.41 -1.76
N SER A 234 30.91 -11.61 -1.30
CA SER A 234 32.00 -11.79 -0.33
C SER A 234 33.35 -11.43 -0.92
N ILE A 235 33.65 -11.94 -2.12
CA ILE A 235 34.90 -11.63 -2.82
C ILE A 235 34.92 -10.15 -3.18
N LEU A 236 33.82 -9.61 -3.69
CA LEU A 236 33.69 -8.20 -4.00
C LEU A 236 33.98 -7.31 -2.78
N THR A 237 33.40 -7.62 -1.62
CA THR A 237 33.65 -6.88 -0.37
C THR A 237 35.14 -6.87 -0.01
N GLN A 238 35.77 -8.04 -0.02
CA GLN A 238 37.19 -8.18 0.33
C GLN A 238 38.10 -7.35 -0.58
N TRP A 239 37.78 -7.24 -1.86
CA TRP A 239 38.58 -6.49 -2.83
C TRP A 239 38.28 -5.00 -2.83
N LEU A 240 37.04 -4.59 -2.57
CA LEU A 240 36.68 -3.18 -2.38
C LEU A 240 37.35 -2.58 -1.14
N GLU A 241 37.44 -3.34 -0.03
CA GLU A 241 38.14 -2.90 1.19
C GLU A 241 39.66 -2.68 0.98
N ARG A 242 40.23 -3.15 -0.14
CA ARG A 242 41.64 -2.91 -0.49
C ARG A 242 41.86 -1.57 -1.22
N LEU A 243 40.79 -0.89 -1.64
CA LEU A 243 40.90 0.40 -2.33
C LEU A 243 41.24 1.53 -1.35
N PRO A 244 42.12 2.48 -1.74
CA PRO A 244 42.43 3.63 -0.91
C PRO A 244 41.21 4.52 -0.73
N GLY A 245 40.84 4.81 0.51
CA GLY A 245 39.71 5.69 0.86
C GLY A 245 38.38 4.97 1.12
N GLU A 246 38.30 3.65 0.87
CA GLU A 246 37.14 2.84 1.22
C GLU A 246 37.28 2.29 2.66
N ILE A 247 36.30 2.57 3.51
CA ILE A 247 36.17 1.98 4.85
C ILE A 247 35.03 0.95 4.86
N LYS A 248 35.02 0.06 5.85
CA LYS A 248 34.05 -1.05 5.93
C LYS A 248 32.61 -0.60 5.81
N GLU A 249 32.29 0.56 6.39
CA GLU A 249 30.96 1.17 6.36
C GLU A 249 30.58 1.61 4.94
N THR A 250 31.50 2.25 4.20
CA THR A 250 31.26 2.67 2.81
C THR A 250 31.10 1.46 1.88
N VAL A 251 31.95 0.44 2.06
CA VAL A 251 31.83 -0.82 1.30
C VAL A 251 30.51 -1.51 1.60
N ALA A 252 30.10 -1.58 2.88
CA ALA A 252 28.82 -2.17 3.28
C ALA A 252 27.62 -1.50 2.60
N ILE A 253 27.66 -0.17 2.44
CA ILE A 253 26.64 0.60 1.71
C ILE A 253 26.68 0.29 0.20
N LEU A 254 27.88 0.18 -0.40
CA LEU A 254 28.02 -0.10 -1.84
C LEU A 254 27.53 -1.50 -2.24
N ILE A 255 27.66 -2.48 -1.34
CA ILE A 255 27.25 -3.87 -1.56
C ILE A 255 25.83 -4.18 -1.05
N ASP A 256 25.13 -3.21 -0.45
CA ASP A 256 23.79 -3.40 0.08
C ASP A 256 22.78 -3.62 -1.06
N PRO A 257 22.06 -4.76 -1.09
CA PRO A 257 21.01 -4.99 -2.08
C PRO A 257 19.73 -4.18 -1.81
N ALA A 258 19.51 -3.63 -0.60
CA ALA A 258 18.26 -2.95 -0.28
C ALA A 258 18.04 -1.67 -1.10
N ASP A 259 19.11 -0.92 -1.40
CA ASP A 259 19.06 0.32 -2.16
C ASP A 259 19.49 0.14 -3.63
N HIS A 260 18.73 -0.67 -4.37
CA HIS A 260 18.99 -1.00 -5.78
C HIS A 260 18.41 0.01 -6.79
N GLN A 261 17.55 0.92 -6.32
CA GLN A 261 16.97 1.96 -7.16
C GLN A 261 17.87 3.20 -7.29
N ASN A 262 18.91 3.31 -6.46
CA ASN A 262 19.83 4.46 -6.46
C ASN A 262 20.87 4.35 -7.59
N VAL A 263 20.64 5.12 -8.66
CA VAL A 263 21.51 5.19 -9.84
C VAL A 263 22.94 5.64 -9.48
N PRO A 264 23.18 6.74 -8.71
CA PRO A 264 24.53 7.13 -8.30
C PRO A 264 25.29 6.03 -7.56
N ARG A 265 24.64 5.25 -6.69
CA ARG A 265 25.28 4.13 -5.99
C ARG A 265 25.64 2.98 -6.94
N ALA A 266 24.80 2.69 -7.92
CA ALA A 266 25.11 1.69 -8.95
C ALA A 266 26.37 2.09 -9.75
N TYR A 267 26.45 3.34 -10.19
CA TYR A 267 27.64 3.86 -10.87
C TYR A 267 28.90 3.82 -9.99
N LYS A 268 28.80 4.22 -8.72
CA LYS A 268 29.92 4.17 -7.77
C LYS A 268 30.45 2.75 -7.60
N LEU A 269 29.56 1.76 -7.44
CA LEU A 269 29.96 0.36 -7.31
C LEU A 269 30.70 -0.14 -8.55
N LEU A 270 30.13 0.07 -9.75
CA LEU A 270 30.75 -0.41 -10.98
C LEU A 270 32.09 0.30 -11.26
N LYS A 271 32.20 1.60 -10.94
CA LYS A 271 33.50 2.31 -10.98
C LYS A 271 34.51 1.77 -9.99
N ALA A 272 34.08 1.39 -8.78
CA ALA A 272 34.97 0.77 -7.81
C ALA A 272 35.50 -0.58 -8.35
N ILE A 273 34.66 -1.38 -9.02
CA ILE A 273 35.08 -2.61 -9.70
C ILE A 273 36.11 -2.33 -10.81
N ILE A 274 35.88 -1.31 -11.64
CA ILE A 274 36.85 -0.87 -12.66
C ILE A 274 38.19 -0.52 -11.99
N THR A 275 38.13 0.21 -10.88
CA THR A 275 39.33 0.64 -10.13
C THR A 275 40.08 -0.55 -9.55
N VAL A 276 39.39 -1.53 -8.95
CA VAL A 276 40.01 -2.79 -8.48
C VAL A 276 40.75 -3.51 -9.59
N GLY A 277 40.19 -3.53 -10.81
CA GLY A 277 40.79 -4.17 -11.97
C GLY A 277 41.98 -3.40 -12.55
N ALA A 278 41.93 -2.07 -12.53
CA ALA A 278 42.97 -1.19 -13.09
C ALA A 278 44.15 -1.01 -12.14
N ASP A 279 43.89 -0.80 -10.85
CA ASP A 279 44.91 -0.67 -9.84
C ASP A 279 45.51 -2.04 -9.58
N ARG A 280 46.75 -2.24 -10.03
CA ARG A 280 47.59 -3.28 -9.45
C ARG A 280 47.80 -2.84 -8.01
N PRO A 281 47.35 -3.60 -6.98
CA PRO A 281 47.62 -3.19 -5.62
C PRO A 281 49.11 -2.90 -5.49
N ALA A 282 49.50 -1.84 -4.77
CA ALA A 282 50.92 -1.47 -4.59
C ALA A 282 51.77 -2.65 -4.05
N GLU A 283 51.09 -3.69 -3.54
CA GLU A 283 51.62 -4.98 -3.08
C GLU A 283 51.56 -6.11 -4.11
N ALA A 284 51.39 -5.84 -5.42
CA ALA A 284 51.33 -6.84 -6.49
C ALA A 284 52.39 -7.98 -6.43
N PRO A 285 53.65 -7.74 -6.00
CA PRO A 285 54.61 -8.83 -5.78
C PRO A 285 54.32 -9.74 -4.56
N LYS A 286 53.25 -9.51 -3.79
CA LYS A 286 52.83 -10.28 -2.59
C LYS A 286 51.46 -10.97 -2.73
N LEU A 287 50.73 -10.80 -3.83
CA LEU A 287 49.46 -11.52 -4.02
C LEU A 287 49.73 -13.02 -4.17
N ASN A 288 49.02 -13.85 -3.40
CA ASN A 288 49.07 -15.31 -3.56
C ASN A 288 48.47 -15.70 -4.94
N PRO A 289 48.74 -16.92 -5.47
CA PRO A 289 48.25 -17.32 -6.78
C PRO A 289 46.72 -17.22 -6.95
N THR A 290 45.94 -17.54 -5.92
CA THR A 290 44.48 -17.42 -5.94
C THR A 290 44.03 -15.96 -6.04
N ASP A 291 44.68 -15.06 -5.29
CA ASP A 291 44.41 -13.62 -5.37
C ASP A 291 44.82 -13.05 -6.74
N GLN A 292 45.86 -13.59 -7.38
CA GLN A 292 46.25 -13.18 -8.74
C GLN A 292 45.18 -13.59 -9.77
N ASP A 293 44.62 -14.80 -9.67
CA ASP A 293 43.52 -15.25 -10.54
C ASP A 293 42.25 -14.43 -10.31
N ILE A 294 41.93 -14.09 -9.06
CA ILE A 294 40.78 -13.23 -8.74
C ILE A 294 40.99 -11.83 -9.30
N HIS A 295 42.18 -11.24 -9.12
CA HIS A 295 42.51 -9.92 -9.69
C HIS A 295 42.41 -9.91 -11.21
N ARG A 296 42.90 -10.97 -11.87
CA ARG A 296 42.77 -11.14 -13.33
C ARG A 296 41.30 -11.11 -13.77
N SER A 297 40.40 -11.77 -13.05
CA SER A 297 38.96 -11.72 -13.31
C SER A 297 38.37 -10.32 -13.07
N PHE A 298 38.81 -9.60 -12.03
CA PHE A 298 38.43 -8.20 -11.80
C PHE A 298 38.93 -7.26 -12.90
N ALA A 299 40.16 -7.45 -13.39
CA ALA A 299 40.72 -6.67 -14.49
C ALA A 299 39.91 -6.85 -15.77
N LEU A 300 39.56 -8.10 -16.11
CA LEU A 300 38.74 -8.43 -17.27
C LEU A 300 37.33 -7.82 -17.19
N VAL A 301 36.63 -8.02 -16.07
CA VAL A 301 35.27 -7.48 -15.89
C VAL A 301 35.30 -5.95 -15.75
N GLY A 302 36.37 -5.37 -15.19
CA GLY A 302 36.60 -3.93 -15.11
C GLY A 302 36.77 -3.31 -16.49
N GLU A 303 37.57 -3.91 -17.38
CA GLU A 303 37.72 -3.47 -18.78
C GLU A 303 36.39 -3.49 -19.54
N MET A 304 35.53 -4.48 -19.25
CA MET A 304 34.18 -4.57 -19.81
C MET A 304 33.26 -3.47 -19.26
N TRP A 305 33.21 -3.28 -17.94
CA TRP A 305 32.36 -2.24 -17.32
C TRP A 305 32.81 -0.84 -17.70
N SER A 306 34.12 -0.57 -17.81
CA SER A 306 34.63 0.71 -18.33
C SER A 306 34.14 0.94 -19.76
N ALA A 307 34.27 -0.08 -20.63
CA ALA A 307 33.81 0.01 -22.01
C ALA A 307 32.30 0.30 -22.13
N PHE A 308 31.49 -0.13 -21.16
CA PHE A 308 30.06 0.13 -21.09
C PHE A 308 29.71 1.49 -20.46
N LEU A 309 30.37 1.90 -19.39
CA LEU A 309 29.99 3.09 -18.62
C LEU A 309 30.56 4.39 -19.18
N ASP A 310 31.80 4.37 -19.67
CA ASP A 310 32.48 5.57 -20.15
C ASP A 310 31.71 6.29 -21.28
N PRO A 311 31.03 5.58 -22.21
CA PRO A 311 30.14 6.19 -23.21
C PRO A 311 28.99 7.03 -22.66
N PHE A 312 28.60 6.86 -21.40
CA PHE A 312 27.58 7.70 -20.74
C PHE A 312 28.21 8.79 -19.87
N LEU A 313 29.36 8.51 -19.28
CA LEU A 313 29.96 9.32 -18.23
C LEU A 313 31.02 10.31 -18.73
N SER A 314 31.73 9.97 -19.81
CA SER A 314 32.85 10.77 -20.30
C SER A 314 32.35 11.98 -21.08
N ARG A 315 32.73 13.18 -20.64
CA ARG A 315 32.36 14.45 -21.28
C ARG A 315 33.04 14.68 -22.64
N GLU A 316 34.30 14.24 -22.76
CA GLU A 316 35.17 14.59 -23.89
C GLU A 316 35.09 13.61 -25.07
N MET A 317 34.57 12.40 -24.85
CA MET A 317 34.47 11.39 -25.90
C MET A 317 33.57 11.87 -27.05
N SER A 318 34.10 11.76 -28.27
CA SER A 318 33.32 11.87 -29.50
C SER A 318 32.35 10.69 -29.65
N LEU A 319 31.30 10.87 -30.45
CA LEU A 319 30.34 9.81 -30.74
C LEU A 319 31.01 8.57 -31.34
N SER A 320 32.02 8.74 -32.20
CA SER A 320 32.82 7.65 -32.76
C SER A 320 33.55 6.84 -31.69
N GLU A 321 34.16 7.50 -30.70
CA GLU A 321 34.84 6.84 -29.58
C GLU A 321 33.84 6.13 -28.66
N ARG A 322 32.67 6.72 -28.42
CA ARG A 322 31.59 6.09 -27.64
C ARG A 322 31.14 4.78 -28.29
N LEU A 323 30.90 4.80 -29.60
CA LEU A 323 30.50 3.61 -30.35
C LEU A 323 31.62 2.55 -30.41
N ALA A 324 32.89 2.96 -30.52
CA ALA A 324 34.02 2.03 -30.44
C ALA A 324 34.11 1.36 -29.07
N SER A 325 33.86 2.13 -27.99
CA SER A 325 33.79 1.61 -26.63
C SER A 325 32.62 0.64 -26.42
N PHE A 326 31.42 0.98 -26.91
CA PHE A 326 30.29 0.05 -26.92
C PHE A 326 30.55 -1.21 -27.74
N SER A 327 31.25 -1.11 -28.87
CA SER A 327 31.69 -2.29 -29.60
C SER A 327 32.66 -3.14 -28.77
N LYS A 328 33.64 -2.53 -28.09
CA LYS A 328 34.55 -3.26 -27.17
C LYS A 328 33.75 -4.01 -26.10
N PHE A 329 32.79 -3.33 -25.46
CA PHE A 329 31.89 -3.96 -24.49
C PHE A 329 31.13 -5.14 -25.12
N ALA A 330 30.49 -4.95 -26.26
CA ALA A 330 29.65 -5.95 -26.90
C ALA A 330 30.43 -7.24 -27.24
N HIS A 331 31.67 -7.10 -27.73
CA HIS A 331 32.57 -8.22 -28.01
C HIS A 331 33.01 -8.94 -26.72
N LEU A 332 33.40 -8.20 -25.69
CA LEU A 332 33.78 -8.79 -24.39
C LEU A 332 32.60 -9.55 -23.77
N ALA A 333 31.43 -8.91 -23.72
CA ALA A 333 30.21 -9.50 -23.17
C ALA A 333 29.78 -10.75 -23.95
N PHE A 334 29.82 -10.71 -25.29
CA PHE A 334 29.53 -11.86 -26.15
C PHE A 334 30.45 -13.04 -25.84
N ALA A 335 31.75 -12.81 -25.77
CA ALA A 335 32.72 -13.85 -25.47
C ALA A 335 32.53 -14.46 -24.08
N PHE A 336 32.34 -13.63 -23.04
CA PHE A 336 32.05 -14.12 -21.69
C PHE A 336 30.75 -14.92 -21.63
N TYR A 337 29.71 -14.46 -22.33
CA TYR A 337 28.43 -15.17 -22.38
C TYR A 337 28.53 -16.50 -23.16
N ARG A 338 29.32 -16.58 -24.24
CA ARG A 338 29.62 -17.85 -24.92
C ARG A 338 30.34 -18.85 -24.02
N MET A 339 31.26 -18.35 -23.19
CA MET A 339 32.05 -19.20 -22.27
C MET A 339 31.24 -19.67 -21.05
N HIS A 340 30.34 -18.84 -20.52
CA HIS A 340 29.74 -19.06 -19.19
C HIS A 340 28.21 -19.03 -19.16
N GLY A 341 27.56 -18.64 -20.26
CA GLY A 341 26.11 -18.48 -20.36
C GLY A 341 25.54 -17.56 -19.26
N SER A 342 24.40 -17.98 -18.70
CA SER A 342 23.71 -17.27 -17.63
C SER A 342 24.50 -17.14 -16.31
N SER A 343 25.59 -17.91 -16.15
CA SER A 343 26.46 -17.83 -14.96
C SER A 343 27.33 -16.56 -14.96
N PHE A 344 27.54 -15.96 -16.13
CA PHE A 344 28.18 -14.65 -16.27
C PHE A 344 27.15 -13.54 -15.99
N LEU A 345 26.28 -13.21 -16.94
CA LEU A 345 25.15 -12.28 -16.75
C LEU A 345 23.84 -13.04 -16.90
N SER A 346 22.77 -12.58 -16.22
CA SER A 346 21.44 -13.15 -16.47
C SER A 346 21.07 -12.98 -17.94
N ASN A 347 20.29 -13.93 -18.48
CA ASN A 347 19.91 -13.92 -19.90
C ASN A 347 19.24 -12.60 -20.33
N HIS A 348 18.38 -12.07 -19.45
CA HIS A 348 17.69 -10.80 -19.61
C HIS A 348 18.65 -9.61 -19.65
N LEU A 349 19.54 -9.49 -18.66
CA LEU A 349 20.48 -8.38 -18.59
C LEU A 349 21.47 -8.40 -19.76
N TYR A 350 21.98 -9.58 -20.14
CA TYR A 350 22.81 -9.74 -21.33
C TYR A 350 22.08 -9.27 -22.59
N GLY A 351 20.84 -9.72 -22.79
CA GLY A 351 20.02 -9.34 -23.93
C GLY A 351 19.78 -7.84 -24.01
N ASP A 352 19.42 -7.20 -22.90
CA ASP A 352 19.15 -5.76 -22.84
C ASP A 352 20.44 -4.94 -23.08
N MET A 353 21.58 -5.37 -22.56
CA MET A 353 22.87 -4.71 -22.80
C MET A 353 23.29 -4.78 -24.28
N GLN A 354 23.10 -5.93 -24.94
CA GLN A 354 23.40 -6.07 -26.37
C GLN A 354 22.40 -5.31 -27.24
N ALA A 355 21.13 -5.30 -26.86
CA ALA A 355 20.09 -4.50 -27.54
C ALA A 355 20.36 -2.99 -27.44
N LEU A 356 20.87 -2.51 -26.30
CA LEU A 356 21.30 -1.12 -26.13
C LEU A 356 22.45 -0.75 -27.07
N VAL A 357 23.48 -1.61 -27.17
CA VAL A 357 24.58 -1.35 -28.11
C VAL A 357 24.04 -1.34 -29.55
N LYS A 358 23.21 -2.31 -29.90
CA LYS A 358 22.58 -2.37 -31.22
C LYS A 358 21.78 -1.11 -31.54
N SER A 359 20.96 -0.63 -30.60
CA SER A 359 20.14 0.57 -30.81
C SER A 359 20.99 1.79 -31.11
N ALA A 360 22.11 1.98 -30.40
CA ALA A 360 23.04 3.07 -30.67
C ALA A 360 23.57 3.06 -32.12
N PHE A 361 23.97 1.89 -32.64
CA PHE A 361 24.47 1.77 -34.02
C PHE A 361 23.36 2.01 -35.04
N PHE A 362 22.17 1.44 -34.82
CA PHE A 362 21.00 1.66 -35.69
C PHE A 362 20.58 3.13 -35.71
N CYS A 363 20.45 3.78 -34.56
CA CYS A 363 20.04 5.17 -34.46
C CYS A 363 21.03 6.10 -35.16
N VAL A 364 22.34 5.90 -34.98
CA VAL A 364 23.34 6.72 -35.68
C VAL A 364 23.29 6.48 -37.19
N ALA A 365 23.13 5.23 -37.64
CA ALA A 365 22.98 4.94 -39.07
C ALA A 365 21.75 5.62 -39.69
N ARG A 366 20.61 5.56 -39.01
CA ARG A 366 19.35 6.20 -39.43
C ARG A 366 19.44 7.72 -39.37
N GLN A 367 20.05 8.28 -38.33
CA GLN A 367 20.25 9.71 -38.23
C GLN A 367 21.17 10.24 -39.35
N GLN A 368 22.17 9.46 -39.78
CA GLN A 368 22.96 9.79 -40.97
C GLN A 368 22.14 9.78 -42.28
N GLU A 369 21.05 9.00 -42.37
CA GLU A 369 20.15 9.02 -43.53
C GLU A 369 19.22 10.24 -43.50
N LEU A 370 18.80 10.66 -42.31
CA LEU A 370 17.90 11.80 -42.10
C LEU A 370 18.62 13.14 -42.26
N ASP A 371 19.64 13.37 -41.44
CA ASP A 371 20.46 14.58 -41.48
C ASP A 371 21.85 14.28 -40.88
N PRO A 372 22.89 14.12 -41.73
CA PRO A 372 24.26 13.87 -41.28
C PRO A 372 24.84 14.94 -40.35
N GLU A 373 24.35 16.18 -40.41
CA GLU A 373 24.92 17.30 -39.65
C GLU A 373 24.47 17.31 -38.18
N GLN A 374 23.40 16.59 -37.85
CA GLN A 374 22.84 16.57 -36.50
C GLN A 374 23.76 15.88 -35.49
N ALA A 375 23.72 16.39 -34.27
CA ALA A 375 24.32 15.73 -33.11
C ALA A 375 23.41 14.59 -32.62
N PHE A 376 24.01 13.53 -32.10
CA PHE A 376 23.29 12.42 -31.50
C PHE A 376 23.85 12.11 -30.11
N PHE A 377 22.95 11.98 -29.12
CA PHE A 377 23.31 11.77 -27.73
C PHE A 377 22.76 10.43 -27.23
N LEU A 378 23.64 9.50 -26.87
CA LEU A 378 23.27 8.13 -26.49
C LEU A 378 22.29 8.06 -25.31
N TYR A 379 22.41 8.98 -24.35
CA TYR A 379 21.54 8.98 -23.17
C TYR A 379 20.08 9.30 -23.53
N GLN A 380 19.82 9.96 -24.67
CA GLN A 380 18.47 10.26 -25.14
C GLN A 380 17.75 9.01 -25.67
N CYS A 381 18.44 7.87 -25.85
CA CYS A 381 17.79 6.62 -26.24
C CYS A 381 16.91 6.04 -25.13
N GLY A 382 17.17 6.39 -23.86
CA GLY A 382 16.42 5.90 -22.69
C GLY A 382 15.09 6.61 -22.44
N SER A 383 14.44 6.24 -21.33
CA SER A 383 13.16 6.76 -20.85
C SER A 383 13.31 7.81 -19.74
N ASP A 384 14.52 8.25 -19.40
CA ASP A 384 14.80 9.32 -18.42
C ASP A 384 13.87 10.54 -18.55
N ARG A 385 13.63 11.01 -19.78
CA ARG A 385 12.78 12.18 -20.04
C ARG A 385 11.31 11.93 -19.66
N LEU A 386 10.85 10.68 -19.71
CA LEU A 386 9.53 10.30 -19.23
C LEU A 386 9.47 10.26 -17.70
N GLU A 387 10.55 9.83 -17.03
CA GLU A 387 10.65 9.91 -15.57
C GLU A 387 10.67 11.36 -15.07
N GLU A 388 11.32 12.28 -15.81
CA GLU A 388 11.29 13.72 -15.53
C GLU A 388 9.85 14.27 -15.59
N ILE A 389 9.09 13.90 -16.63
CA ILE A 389 7.66 14.23 -16.72
C ILE A 389 6.88 13.65 -15.53
N TYR A 390 7.19 12.44 -15.07
CA TYR A 390 6.56 11.87 -13.87
C TYR A 390 6.90 12.67 -12.61
N ALA A 391 8.13 13.14 -12.48
CA ALA A 391 8.52 14.01 -11.36
C ALA A 391 7.73 15.32 -11.39
N GLU A 392 7.56 15.94 -12.56
CA GLU A 392 6.71 17.13 -12.75
C GLU A 392 5.26 16.84 -12.35
N VAL A 393 4.64 15.80 -12.92
CA VAL A 393 3.26 15.38 -12.58
C VAL A 393 3.05 15.21 -11.08
N ARG A 394 4.05 14.68 -10.37
CA ARG A 394 4.00 14.46 -8.91
C ARG A 394 4.24 15.72 -8.08
N THR A 395 4.94 16.72 -8.64
CA THR A 395 5.37 17.94 -7.92
C THR A 395 4.57 19.19 -8.28
N GLU A 396 3.86 19.19 -9.41
CA GLU A 396 2.93 20.24 -9.86
C GLU A 396 1.90 20.63 -8.78
N SER A 397 1.60 19.72 -7.85
CA SER A 397 0.73 20.00 -6.72
C SER A 397 1.23 19.33 -5.45
N ARG A 398 0.62 19.67 -4.31
CA ARG A 398 0.85 18.99 -3.03
C ARG A 398 0.24 17.56 -2.95
N ASP A 399 -0.41 17.10 -4.01
CA ASP A 399 -0.99 15.75 -4.14
C ASP A 399 -0.15 14.93 -5.12
N SER A 400 0.79 14.16 -4.58
CA SER A 400 1.80 13.41 -5.33
C SER A 400 1.26 12.14 -6.01
N ASN A 401 0.01 11.76 -5.72
CA ASN A 401 -0.66 10.61 -6.32
C ASN A 401 -1.83 11.09 -7.17
N VAL A 402 -1.79 10.82 -8.47
CA VAL A 402 -2.82 11.25 -9.43
C VAL A 402 -3.80 10.12 -9.73
N ASP A 403 -5.07 10.46 -9.94
CA ASP A 403 -5.99 9.56 -10.65
C ASP A 403 -5.79 9.68 -12.17
N ALA A 404 -6.46 8.80 -12.95
CA ALA A 404 -6.27 8.73 -14.40
C ALA A 404 -6.64 10.03 -15.15
N LEU A 405 -7.63 10.78 -14.65
CA LEU A 405 -8.05 12.04 -15.27
C LEU A 405 -7.03 13.13 -14.94
N GLN A 406 -6.65 13.25 -13.66
CA GLN A 406 -5.62 14.19 -13.22
C GLN A 406 -4.29 13.94 -13.93
N LEU A 407 -3.91 12.68 -14.15
CA LEU A 407 -2.72 12.34 -14.93
C LEU A 407 -2.78 12.97 -16.34
N SER A 408 -3.93 12.90 -17.02
CA SER A 408 -4.10 13.51 -18.35
C SER A 408 -3.90 15.02 -18.33
N GLU A 409 -4.51 15.67 -17.33
CA GLU A 409 -4.48 17.13 -17.17
C GLU A 409 -3.07 17.61 -16.86
N ARG A 410 -2.36 16.92 -15.96
CA ARG A 410 -0.98 17.23 -15.58
C ARG A 410 0.00 16.94 -16.70
N LEU A 411 -0.10 15.79 -17.37
CA LEU A 411 0.71 15.50 -18.58
C LEU A 411 0.51 16.55 -19.67
N SER A 412 -0.70 17.07 -19.84
CA SER A 412 -0.96 18.17 -20.79
C SER A 412 -0.30 19.48 -20.32
N THR A 413 -0.38 19.76 -19.02
CA THR A 413 0.22 20.95 -18.40
C THR A 413 1.75 20.91 -18.49
N ALA A 414 2.37 19.76 -18.26
CA ALA A 414 3.80 19.53 -18.45
C ALA A 414 4.22 19.80 -19.91
N ALA A 415 3.47 19.26 -20.88
CA ALA A 415 3.72 19.49 -22.30
C ALA A 415 3.59 20.98 -22.70
N ASP A 416 2.55 21.67 -22.21
CA ASP A 416 2.34 23.10 -22.46
C ASP A 416 3.44 23.96 -21.83
N THR A 417 3.83 23.64 -20.59
CA THR A 417 4.93 24.30 -19.87
C THR A 417 6.23 24.16 -20.64
N GLN A 418 6.48 22.98 -21.18
CA GLN A 418 7.66 22.74 -22.01
C GLN A 418 7.62 23.52 -23.32
N GLY A 419 6.47 23.61 -23.98
CA GLY A 419 6.30 24.45 -25.17
C GLY A 419 6.65 25.92 -24.89
N ILE A 420 6.23 26.44 -23.73
CA ILE A 420 6.56 27.80 -23.29
C ILE A 420 8.08 27.96 -23.09
N PHE A 421 8.75 26.96 -22.51
CA PHE A 421 10.19 26.95 -22.31
C PHE A 421 10.97 26.86 -23.63
N ASP A 422 10.48 26.11 -24.61
CA ASP A 422 11.08 26.04 -25.94
C ASP A 422 10.97 27.38 -26.69
N GLU A 423 9.87 28.12 -26.50
CA GLU A 423 9.69 29.48 -27.03
C GLU A 423 10.51 30.54 -26.26
N ASN A 424 10.79 30.28 -24.97
CA ASN A 424 11.52 31.17 -24.08
C ASN A 424 12.68 30.44 -23.38
N PRO A 425 13.74 30.02 -24.11
CA PRO A 425 14.81 29.21 -23.54
C PRO A 425 15.50 29.85 -22.33
N GLN A 426 15.47 31.19 -22.23
CA GLN A 426 16.01 31.95 -21.11
C GLN A 426 15.26 31.73 -19.78
N TRP A 427 13.99 31.32 -19.81
CA TRP A 427 13.17 31.05 -18.61
C TRP A 427 13.46 29.68 -18.01
N HIS A 428 13.96 28.76 -18.83
CA HIS A 428 14.32 27.42 -18.42
C HIS A 428 15.78 27.16 -18.73
N GLN A 429 16.66 27.75 -17.91
CA GLN A 429 18.11 27.52 -18.02
C GLN A 429 18.53 26.11 -17.57
N GLY A 430 17.55 25.25 -17.24
CA GLY A 430 17.74 23.96 -16.59
C GLY A 430 18.41 24.13 -15.22
N ASN A 431 18.34 23.09 -14.39
CA ASN A 431 19.31 23.04 -13.30
C ASN A 431 20.69 22.83 -13.93
N ILE A 432 21.67 23.72 -13.67
CA ILE A 432 23.07 23.57 -14.10
C ILE A 432 23.69 22.40 -13.34
N ARG A 433 23.30 21.16 -13.68
CA ARG A 433 23.74 19.91 -13.05
C ARG A 433 24.80 19.28 -13.95
N ARG A 434 26.05 19.30 -13.47
CA ARG A 434 27.25 19.04 -14.28
C ARG A 434 28.00 17.76 -13.91
N SER A 435 27.48 16.88 -13.06
CA SER A 435 28.24 15.68 -12.68
C SER A 435 27.39 14.48 -12.23
N TRP A 436 27.79 13.30 -12.68
CA TRP A 436 27.32 11.98 -12.23
C TRP A 436 27.88 11.54 -10.85
N PHE A 437 28.67 12.38 -10.15
CA PHE A 437 29.41 11.99 -8.93
C PHE A 437 29.06 12.77 -7.66
N GLY A 438 28.16 13.77 -7.74
CA GLY A 438 27.67 14.56 -6.60
C GLY A 438 26.59 13.86 -5.77
N LYS A 439 26.15 14.52 -4.67
CA LYS A 439 25.01 14.06 -3.85
C LYS A 439 23.66 14.09 -4.61
N GLU A 440 23.61 14.75 -5.76
CA GLU A 440 22.41 15.00 -6.60
C GLU A 440 22.68 14.69 -8.10
N ALA A 441 23.21 13.50 -8.37
CA ALA A 441 23.88 13.17 -9.63
C ALA A 441 23.01 12.37 -10.64
N ASP A 442 21.84 12.88 -11.03
CA ASP A 442 20.87 12.09 -11.83
C ASP A 442 20.37 12.76 -13.14
N HIS A 443 20.85 13.96 -13.49
CA HIS A 443 20.37 14.69 -14.67
C HIS A 443 21.53 15.23 -15.51
N VAL A 444 21.74 14.67 -16.71
CA VAL A 444 22.77 15.09 -17.66
C VAL A 444 22.10 15.53 -18.96
N ASN A 445 22.50 16.69 -19.49
CA ASN A 445 21.93 17.31 -20.68
C ASN A 445 22.95 17.34 -21.83
N PRO A 446 22.55 17.74 -23.07
CA PRO A 446 23.45 17.74 -24.22
C PRO A 446 24.69 18.61 -24.00
N SER A 447 24.53 19.73 -23.30
CA SER A 447 25.60 20.69 -23.00
C SER A 447 26.71 20.12 -22.12
N TYR A 448 26.46 19.01 -21.41
CA TYR A 448 27.49 18.30 -20.66
C TYR A 448 28.59 17.74 -21.56
N PHE A 449 28.25 17.31 -22.78
CA PHE A 449 29.17 16.64 -23.69
C PHE A 449 29.88 17.66 -24.59
N THR A 450 31.22 17.68 -24.53
CA THR A 450 32.05 18.61 -25.32
C THR A 450 32.78 17.95 -26.47
N GLY A 451 32.84 16.61 -26.49
CA GLY A 451 33.34 15.87 -27.65
C GLY A 451 32.43 16.06 -28.87
N ASP A 452 32.94 15.73 -30.05
CA ASP A 452 32.17 15.81 -31.29
C ASP A 452 31.04 14.77 -31.32
N GLN A 453 29.80 15.24 -31.28
CA GLN A 453 28.60 14.38 -31.27
C GLN A 453 27.93 14.27 -32.66
N ARG A 454 28.50 14.83 -33.73
CA ARG A 454 27.87 14.82 -35.06
C ARG A 454 27.92 13.44 -35.72
N VAL A 455 26.79 13.01 -36.28
CA VAL A 455 26.70 11.67 -36.88
C VAL A 455 27.49 11.52 -38.17
N LYS A 456 27.69 12.59 -38.97
CA LYS A 456 28.48 12.52 -40.22
C LYS A 456 29.93 12.08 -40.04
N HIS A 457 30.52 12.34 -38.86
CA HIS A 457 31.92 11.98 -38.58
C HIS A 457 32.07 10.54 -38.09
N VAL A 458 30.97 9.80 -37.98
CA VAL A 458 30.98 8.40 -37.55
C VAL A 458 31.08 7.46 -38.74
N ILE A 459 32.09 6.59 -38.71
CA ILE A 459 32.19 5.42 -39.60
C ILE A 459 31.89 4.18 -38.77
N LEU A 460 30.64 3.70 -38.85
CA LEU A 460 30.12 2.63 -37.99
C LEU A 460 30.97 1.35 -38.03
N SER A 461 31.31 0.86 -39.23
CA SER A 461 32.14 -0.34 -39.37
C SER A 461 33.57 -0.17 -38.84
N ALA A 462 34.10 1.06 -38.84
CA ALA A 462 35.42 1.35 -38.29
C ALA A 462 35.37 1.38 -36.76
N ALA A 463 34.36 2.03 -36.18
CA ALA A 463 34.12 2.01 -34.73
C ALA A 463 33.90 0.57 -34.23
N TRP A 464 33.10 -0.23 -34.95
CA TRP A 464 32.86 -1.63 -34.62
C TRP A 464 34.15 -2.46 -34.62
N ARG A 465 34.94 -2.38 -35.72
CA ARG A 465 36.24 -3.07 -35.82
C ARG A 465 37.24 -2.60 -34.76
N SER A 466 37.29 -1.31 -34.47
CA SER A 466 38.15 -0.74 -33.42
C SER A 466 37.82 -1.36 -32.05
N GLY A 467 36.53 -1.42 -31.70
CA GLY A 467 36.08 -2.08 -30.47
C GLY A 467 36.43 -3.57 -30.42
N ARG A 468 36.27 -4.29 -31.54
CA ARG A 468 36.70 -5.69 -31.66
C ARG A 468 38.20 -5.87 -31.41
N HIS A 469 39.03 -5.05 -32.04
CA HIS A 469 40.47 -5.08 -31.84
C HIS A 469 40.84 -4.79 -30.38
N ALA A 470 40.18 -3.81 -29.75
CA ALA A 470 40.39 -3.49 -28.35
C ALA A 470 39.98 -4.64 -27.42
N ALA A 471 38.86 -5.32 -27.69
CA ALA A 471 38.43 -6.50 -26.95
C ALA A 471 39.44 -7.66 -27.09
N GLY A 472 39.91 -7.92 -28.31
CA GLY A 472 40.96 -8.91 -28.57
C GLY A 472 42.28 -8.59 -27.87
N ALA A 473 42.66 -7.30 -27.82
CA ALA A 473 43.84 -6.85 -27.08
C ALA A 473 43.70 -7.07 -25.56
N VAL A 474 42.51 -6.86 -24.99
CA VAL A 474 42.22 -7.18 -23.58
C VAL A 474 42.38 -8.68 -23.33
N PHE A 475 41.81 -9.54 -24.18
CA PHE A 475 41.97 -10.98 -24.05
C PHE A 475 43.43 -11.44 -24.19
N ALA A 476 44.16 -10.92 -25.17
CA ALA A 476 45.58 -11.22 -25.33
C ALA A 476 46.42 -10.78 -24.13
N LYS A 477 46.20 -9.55 -23.62
CA LYS A 477 46.85 -9.00 -22.42
C LYS A 477 46.65 -9.90 -21.20
N HIS A 478 45.46 -10.48 -21.09
CA HIS A 478 45.09 -11.37 -19.99
C HIS A 478 45.20 -12.85 -20.35
N GLY A 479 45.86 -13.26 -21.44
CA GLY A 479 46.06 -14.67 -21.81
C GLY A 479 44.76 -15.49 -21.94
N VAL A 480 43.69 -14.89 -22.47
CA VAL A 480 42.43 -15.54 -22.79
C VAL A 480 42.39 -15.77 -24.30
N GLU A 481 42.13 -17.00 -24.73
CA GLU A 481 41.97 -17.33 -26.14
C GLU A 481 40.48 -17.31 -26.48
N PHE A 482 40.09 -16.46 -27.44
CA PHE A 482 38.73 -16.41 -27.97
C PHE A 482 38.77 -15.98 -29.44
N ASP A 483 38.32 -16.85 -30.34
CA ASP A 483 38.25 -16.55 -31.76
C ASP A 483 36.85 -16.04 -32.13
N PHE A 484 36.77 -14.75 -32.42
CA PHE A 484 35.52 -14.11 -32.84
C PHE A 484 35.04 -14.56 -34.22
N GLU A 485 35.94 -14.90 -35.16
CA GLU A 485 35.53 -15.37 -36.48
C GLU A 485 34.89 -16.75 -36.38
N ASP A 486 35.55 -17.68 -35.67
CA ASP A 486 35.00 -19.04 -35.46
C ASP A 486 33.68 -18.99 -34.69
N ALA A 487 33.60 -18.18 -33.63
CA ALA A 487 32.38 -18.04 -32.84
C ALA A 487 31.20 -17.44 -33.61
N LEU A 488 31.45 -16.61 -34.63
CA LEU A 488 30.44 -15.97 -35.48
C LEU A 488 30.29 -16.62 -36.86
N ALA A 489 31.02 -17.71 -37.14
CA ALA A 489 30.94 -18.42 -38.42
C ALA A 489 29.54 -18.99 -38.74
N PRO A 490 28.76 -19.50 -37.76
CA PRO A 490 27.39 -19.92 -38.01
C PRO A 490 26.48 -18.72 -38.32
N GLU A 491 25.72 -18.80 -39.42
CA GLU A 491 24.86 -17.69 -39.90
C GLU A 491 23.74 -17.29 -38.91
N ASP A 492 23.37 -18.18 -37.98
CA ASP A 492 22.33 -17.95 -36.99
C ASP A 492 22.87 -17.40 -35.65
N VAL A 493 24.19 -17.22 -35.53
CA VAL A 493 24.84 -16.67 -34.33
C VAL A 493 25.13 -15.18 -34.50
N ASP A 494 24.69 -14.41 -33.52
CA ASP A 494 25.03 -13.00 -33.39
C ASP A 494 25.05 -12.59 -31.91
N PHE A 495 25.30 -11.31 -31.63
CA PHE A 495 25.46 -10.85 -30.25
C PHE A 495 24.17 -10.92 -29.42
N ILE A 496 22.99 -10.90 -30.04
CA ILE A 496 21.72 -11.09 -29.32
C ILE A 496 21.31 -12.57 -29.31
N ARG A 497 21.75 -13.36 -30.29
CA ARG A 497 21.54 -14.82 -30.40
C ARG A 497 22.87 -15.58 -30.26
N PRO A 498 23.55 -15.50 -29.09
CA PRO A 498 24.94 -15.96 -28.98
C PRO A 498 25.13 -17.46 -29.17
N ASN A 499 24.09 -18.27 -28.97
CA ASN A 499 24.16 -19.72 -29.13
C ASN A 499 23.41 -20.23 -30.37
N GLY A 500 22.96 -19.33 -31.26
CA GLY A 500 22.21 -19.69 -32.45
C GLY A 500 20.80 -20.24 -32.16
N GLY A 501 20.24 -20.95 -33.12
CA GLY A 501 18.95 -21.64 -33.03
C GLY A 501 17.73 -20.72 -32.99
N GLY A 502 17.89 -19.43 -33.33
CA GLY A 502 16.82 -18.43 -33.20
C GLY A 502 16.43 -18.13 -31.74
N ILE A 503 17.27 -18.49 -30.78
CA ILE A 503 17.00 -18.32 -29.34
C ILE A 503 17.53 -16.96 -28.88
N TYR A 504 16.66 -16.18 -28.27
CA TYR A 504 16.97 -14.89 -27.68
C TYR A 504 17.06 -15.01 -26.15
N PRO A 505 18.26 -14.92 -25.53
CA PRO A 505 18.41 -14.93 -24.09
C PRO A 505 17.56 -13.85 -23.39
N GLY A 506 17.41 -12.68 -24.01
CA GLY A 506 16.64 -11.56 -23.47
C GLY A 506 15.22 -11.92 -23.03
N ILE A 507 14.58 -12.91 -23.68
CA ILE A 507 13.21 -13.37 -23.38
C ILE A 507 13.17 -14.78 -22.79
N SER A 508 14.27 -15.23 -22.18
CA SER A 508 14.32 -16.52 -21.49
C SER A 508 13.29 -16.58 -20.35
N LYS A 509 12.77 -17.78 -20.05
CA LYS A 509 11.90 -18.00 -18.89
C LYS A 509 12.68 -18.24 -17.59
N ASP A 510 14.01 -18.24 -17.65
CA ASP A 510 14.87 -18.45 -16.51
C ASP A 510 14.74 -17.30 -15.49
N LYS A 511 15.04 -17.56 -14.22
CA LYS A 511 14.97 -16.54 -13.16
C LYS A 511 15.95 -15.40 -13.48
N ASP A 512 15.46 -14.16 -13.48
CA ASP A 512 16.32 -12.98 -13.62
C ASP A 512 16.90 -12.57 -12.26
N ARG A 513 18.15 -12.98 -12.01
CA ARG A 513 18.91 -12.60 -10.81
C ARG A 513 19.39 -11.15 -10.77
N SER A 514 19.19 -10.39 -11.86
CA SER A 514 19.47 -8.95 -11.89
C SER A 514 18.34 -8.10 -11.30
N ILE A 515 17.23 -8.74 -10.88
CA ILE A 515 16.06 -8.11 -10.27
C ILE A 515 15.93 -8.61 -8.82
N ILE A 516 15.71 -7.69 -7.88
CA ILE A 516 15.47 -8.03 -6.48
C ILE A 516 14.04 -8.49 -6.29
N THR A 517 13.90 -9.70 -5.74
CA THR A 517 12.61 -10.30 -5.38
C THR A 517 12.48 -10.32 -3.84
N PRO A 518 11.25 -10.34 -3.28
CA PRO A 518 11.05 -10.43 -1.82
C PRO A 518 11.75 -11.63 -1.17
N GLU A 519 12.03 -12.69 -1.94
CA GLU A 519 12.81 -13.86 -1.49
C GLU A 519 14.31 -13.56 -1.35
N SER A 520 14.85 -12.62 -2.13
CA SER A 520 16.29 -12.27 -2.13
C SER A 520 16.73 -11.45 -0.92
N THR A 521 15.80 -10.74 -0.25
CA THR A 521 16.06 -10.00 0.99
C THR A 521 15.93 -10.87 2.25
N ALA A 522 15.24 -12.01 2.17
CA ALA A 522 15.02 -12.92 3.30
C ALA A 522 16.25 -13.76 3.70
N ALA A 523 17.30 -13.77 2.88
CA ALA A 523 18.51 -14.59 3.10
C ALA A 523 19.65 -13.86 3.85
N VAL A 524 19.41 -12.66 4.38
CA VAL A 524 20.39 -11.92 5.20
C VAL A 524 20.07 -12.21 6.69
N PRO A 525 21.00 -12.77 7.48
CA PRO A 525 20.80 -12.87 8.93
C PRO A 525 20.72 -11.45 9.50
N GLU A 526 19.66 -11.15 10.24
CA GLU A 526 19.46 -9.83 10.85
C GLU A 526 20.69 -9.39 11.65
N PRO A 527 21.29 -8.22 11.34
CA PRO A 527 22.26 -7.60 12.24
C PRO A 527 21.53 -7.15 13.49
N SER A 528 22.11 -7.47 14.64
CA SER A 528 21.65 -7.05 15.96
C SER A 528 21.36 -5.54 15.99
N SER A 529 20.19 -5.18 16.51
CA SER A 529 19.69 -3.83 16.78
C SER A 529 20.77 -2.74 16.90
N MET A 530 20.91 -1.93 15.86
CA MET A 530 21.48 -0.59 15.98
C MET A 530 20.51 0.43 15.39
N ILE A 531 20.40 1.51 16.14
CA ILE A 531 19.42 2.59 16.09
C ILE A 531 19.39 3.21 14.67
N GLN A 532 18.18 3.31 14.09
CA GLN A 532 17.94 4.20 12.96
C GLN A 532 18.07 5.65 13.47
N PRO A 533 18.95 6.50 12.92
CA PRO A 533 18.80 7.93 13.08
C PRO A 533 17.68 8.41 12.16
N ASP A 534 16.81 9.20 12.75
CA ASP A 534 15.74 9.93 12.09
C ASP A 534 16.28 10.79 10.93
N SER A 535 15.42 10.95 9.93
CA SER A 535 15.55 11.98 8.92
C SER A 535 15.33 13.34 9.58
N ASP A 536 16.38 13.89 10.19
CA ASP A 536 16.33 15.22 10.79
C ASP A 536 16.60 16.30 9.74
N SER A 537 15.53 17.06 9.50
CA SER A 537 15.59 18.49 9.30
C SER A 537 16.29 19.16 10.49
N GLU A 538 17.47 19.72 10.27
CA GLU A 538 18.09 20.73 11.15
C GLU A 538 18.49 21.87 10.19
N ASP A 539 17.73 22.96 10.15
CA ASP A 539 17.76 24.11 11.08
C ASP A 539 19.17 24.70 11.16
N GLU A 540 19.32 25.82 10.45
CA GLU A 540 20.56 26.55 10.24
C GLU A 540 21.02 27.18 11.56
N GLY A 541 22.21 26.80 12.02
CA GLY A 541 22.88 27.47 13.12
C GLY A 541 23.63 28.70 12.62
N ASP A 542 23.29 29.84 13.23
CA ASP A 542 23.91 31.15 13.07
C ASP A 542 25.45 31.12 13.01
N GLU A 543 26.04 31.59 11.92
CA GLU A 543 27.38 32.16 11.91
C GLU A 543 27.32 33.63 11.48
N GLU A 544 27.78 34.49 12.39
CA GLU A 544 27.79 35.95 12.33
C GLU A 544 28.52 36.49 11.09
N MET A 545 27.82 37.30 10.30
CA MET A 545 28.41 38.24 9.33
C MET A 545 28.45 39.66 9.95
N PRO A 546 29.53 40.42 9.76
CA PRO A 546 29.77 41.69 10.46
C PRO A 546 28.89 42.84 9.94
N ASP A 547 28.56 43.73 10.87
CA ASP A 547 27.78 44.96 10.75
C ASP A 547 28.10 45.80 9.49
N ALA A 548 27.06 46.10 8.72
CA ALA A 548 26.99 47.26 7.85
C ALA A 548 25.69 48.02 8.15
N GLU A 549 25.82 49.23 8.68
CA GLU A 549 24.72 50.15 8.97
C GLU A 549 23.94 50.58 7.71
N PRO A 550 22.66 51.00 7.86
CA PRO A 550 21.73 51.18 6.75
C PRO A 550 21.81 52.57 6.14
N GLU A 551 21.88 52.67 4.81
CA GLU A 551 21.61 53.92 4.07
C GLU A 551 20.25 53.82 3.34
N ASP A 552 19.30 54.59 3.86
CA ASP A 552 18.09 55.19 3.27
C ASP A 552 17.50 54.58 1.98
N LEU A 553 16.45 53.75 2.14
CA LEU A 553 15.44 53.51 1.13
C LEU A 553 14.25 54.45 1.36
N PRO A 554 13.73 55.16 0.33
CA PRO A 554 12.58 56.04 0.48
C PRO A 554 11.30 55.23 0.74
N HIS A 555 10.53 55.68 1.73
CA HIS A 555 9.16 55.24 2.02
C HIS A 555 8.28 55.33 0.76
N ILE A 556 7.72 54.20 0.32
CA ILE A 556 6.55 54.17 -0.57
C ILE A 556 5.36 53.68 0.26
N SER A 557 4.38 54.56 0.43
CA SER A 557 3.12 54.29 1.15
C SER A 557 2.30 53.27 0.36
N LEU A 558 1.67 52.33 1.08
CA LEU A 558 0.83 51.29 0.48
C LEU A 558 -0.49 51.85 -0.10
N GLU A 559 -0.78 53.14 0.11
CA GLU A 559 -1.93 53.84 -0.48
C GLU A 559 -1.74 54.29 -1.95
N ASP A 560 -0.55 54.19 -2.54
CA ASP A 560 -0.29 54.64 -3.93
C ASP A 560 -0.41 53.53 -5.01
N LEU A 561 -0.89 52.32 -4.66
CA LEU A 561 -1.04 51.18 -5.60
C LEU A 561 -2.49 50.72 -5.84
N LEU A 562 -3.49 51.52 -5.49
CA LEU A 562 -4.89 51.25 -5.84
C LEU A 562 -5.49 52.43 -6.61
N PRO A 563 -5.75 52.31 -7.93
CA PRO A 563 -6.69 53.21 -8.56
C PRO A 563 -8.11 52.78 -8.18
N GLU A 564 -8.80 53.65 -7.44
CA GLU A 564 -10.26 53.68 -7.35
C GLU A 564 -10.83 53.94 -8.75
N VAL A 565 -11.68 53.05 -9.27
CA VAL A 565 -12.60 53.38 -10.36
C VAL A 565 -13.97 52.77 -10.06
N GLU A 566 -14.93 53.67 -10.01
CA GLU A 566 -16.35 53.50 -9.77
C GLU A 566 -17.04 52.57 -10.78
N ASP A 567 -18.02 51.81 -10.31
CA ASP A 567 -18.97 51.03 -11.11
C ASP A 567 -19.72 51.91 -12.11
N GLN A 568 -19.48 51.72 -13.42
CA GLN A 568 -20.50 51.90 -14.46
C GLN A 568 -20.34 50.86 -15.60
N PRO A 569 -21.47 50.36 -16.17
CA PRO A 569 -21.44 49.24 -17.10
C PRO A 569 -21.10 49.72 -18.51
N VAL A 570 -19.99 49.24 -19.07
CA VAL A 570 -19.64 49.45 -20.48
C VAL A 570 -19.68 48.13 -21.23
N THR A 571 -20.75 47.95 -22.01
CA THR A 571 -20.83 47.01 -23.12
C THR A 571 -19.70 47.25 -24.12
N LEU A 572 -18.86 46.25 -24.38
CA LEU A 572 -17.97 46.21 -25.53
C LEU A 572 -18.30 45.02 -26.43
N THR A 573 -18.69 45.38 -27.63
CA THR A 573 -19.05 44.56 -28.79
C THR A 573 -17.84 43.80 -29.37
N PRO A 574 -18.06 42.67 -30.07
CA PRO A 574 -17.00 41.87 -30.68
C PRO A 574 -16.50 42.52 -31.98
N ILE A 575 -15.19 42.62 -32.15
CA ILE A 575 -14.56 42.97 -33.43
C ILE A 575 -14.16 41.67 -34.13
N ILE A 576 -14.76 41.42 -35.29
CA ILE A 576 -14.43 40.35 -36.23
C ILE A 576 -13.48 40.88 -37.31
N SER A 577 -12.63 39.96 -37.79
CA SER A 577 -12.02 39.81 -39.14
C SER A 577 -10.50 40.04 -39.17
N THR A 578 -9.67 39.18 -39.75
CA THR A 578 -9.83 38.52 -41.07
C THR A 578 -9.09 37.17 -41.24
N ALA A 579 -9.83 36.19 -41.82
CA ALA A 579 -9.46 35.16 -42.81
C ALA A 579 -8.31 34.13 -42.58
N ALA A 580 -8.73 32.89 -42.29
CA ALA A 580 -8.03 31.64 -42.60
C ALA A 580 -9.03 30.66 -43.27
N PRO A 581 -8.61 29.77 -44.19
CA PRO A 581 -9.50 29.07 -45.10
C PRO A 581 -10.32 27.98 -44.42
N GLU A 582 -11.53 27.82 -44.95
CA GLU A 582 -12.56 26.86 -44.56
C GLU A 582 -12.09 25.41 -44.74
N ASN A 583 -12.10 24.64 -43.65
CA ASN A 583 -12.72 23.30 -43.53
C ASN A 583 -12.02 22.48 -42.44
N THR A 584 -12.63 22.40 -41.26
CA THR A 584 -13.09 21.16 -40.59
C THR A 584 -13.66 21.60 -39.24
N SER A 585 -14.97 21.85 -39.19
CA SER A 585 -15.67 22.16 -37.95
C SER A 585 -15.71 20.91 -37.06
N VAL A 586 -14.83 20.86 -36.05
CA VAL A 586 -15.09 20.01 -34.89
C VAL A 586 -16.27 20.65 -34.15
N VAL A 587 -17.47 20.13 -34.41
CA VAL A 587 -18.68 20.45 -33.64
C VAL A 587 -18.38 20.08 -32.19
N ARG A 588 -18.04 21.05 -31.34
CA ARG A 588 -18.07 20.88 -29.88
C ARG A 588 -19.52 20.60 -29.50
N ALA A 589 -19.88 19.32 -29.41
CA ALA A 589 -21.18 18.91 -28.89
C ALA A 589 -21.36 19.58 -27.53
N GLN A 590 -22.49 20.27 -27.32
CA GLN A 590 -22.88 20.74 -26.00
C GLN A 590 -23.06 19.51 -25.10
N THR A 591 -22.01 19.13 -24.38
CA THR A 591 -22.04 17.97 -23.49
C THR A 591 -22.93 18.31 -22.30
N ASN A 592 -24.04 17.58 -22.14
CA ASN A 592 -24.88 17.70 -20.96
C ASN A 592 -24.14 17.11 -19.75
N ASP A 593 -23.81 17.93 -18.76
CA ASP A 593 -23.08 17.52 -17.54
C ASP A 593 -23.97 16.70 -16.57
N TRP A 594 -25.26 16.62 -16.87
CA TRP A 594 -26.29 16.02 -16.04
C TRP A 594 -26.87 14.76 -16.71
N LEU A 595 -27.27 13.80 -15.89
CA LEU A 595 -27.98 12.60 -16.29
C LEU A 595 -29.33 12.55 -15.57
N ASP A 596 -30.39 12.32 -16.33
CA ASP A 596 -31.75 12.25 -15.79
C ASP A 596 -32.00 10.82 -15.28
N TYR A 597 -32.31 10.69 -13.99
CA TYR A 597 -32.60 9.43 -13.31
C TYR A 597 -34.08 9.35 -12.94
N VAL A 598 -34.78 8.34 -13.43
CA VAL A 598 -36.19 8.10 -13.13
C VAL A 598 -36.30 7.53 -11.72
N ILE A 599 -36.98 8.24 -10.83
CA ILE A 599 -37.08 7.93 -9.40
C ILE A 599 -38.17 6.89 -9.14
N ASP A 600 -39.23 6.87 -9.96
CA ASP A 600 -40.42 6.04 -9.76
C ASP A 600 -41.13 5.64 -11.07
N GLU A 601 -42.04 4.67 -10.99
CA GLU A 601 -42.85 4.19 -12.11
C GLU A 601 -43.83 5.26 -12.66
N SER A 602 -43.97 6.40 -11.96
CA SER A 602 -44.78 7.55 -12.40
C SER A 602 -44.07 8.45 -13.43
N GLY A 603 -42.78 8.22 -13.66
CA GLY A 603 -41.97 8.95 -14.64
C GLY A 603 -41.27 10.20 -14.09
N THR A 604 -41.19 10.36 -12.76
CA THR A 604 -40.53 11.52 -12.15
C THR A 604 -39.00 11.43 -12.30
N THR A 605 -38.37 12.39 -12.98
CA THR A 605 -36.92 12.40 -13.24
C THR A 605 -36.15 13.36 -12.32
N LYS A 606 -35.05 12.91 -11.71
CA LYS A 606 -34.07 13.74 -10.99
C LYS A 606 -32.81 13.91 -11.83
N ARG A 607 -32.32 15.14 -11.98
CA ARG A 607 -31.04 15.40 -12.66
C ARG A 607 -29.89 15.19 -11.66
N LEU A 608 -28.93 14.35 -12.02
CA LEU A 608 -27.75 14.06 -11.21
C LEU A 608 -26.49 14.41 -12.01
N HIS A 609 -25.55 15.09 -11.37
CA HIS A 609 -24.28 15.44 -12.01
C HIS A 609 -23.42 14.19 -12.21
N LYS A 610 -22.85 14.01 -13.40
CA LYS A 610 -22.14 12.79 -13.79
C LYS A 610 -20.95 12.44 -12.89
N SER A 611 -20.12 13.42 -12.52
CA SER A 611 -19.02 13.17 -11.56
C SER A 611 -19.50 12.74 -10.18
N SER A 612 -20.65 13.24 -9.73
CA SER A 612 -21.22 12.88 -8.42
C SER A 612 -21.72 11.45 -8.42
N ILE A 613 -22.35 11.00 -9.52
CA ILE A 613 -22.77 9.61 -9.71
C ILE A 613 -21.58 8.66 -9.53
N LEU A 614 -20.47 8.90 -10.24
CA LEU A 614 -19.30 8.02 -10.16
C LEU A 614 -18.63 8.05 -8.78
N SER A 615 -18.51 9.23 -8.19
CA SER A 615 -17.94 9.39 -6.85
C SER A 615 -18.72 8.61 -5.79
N THR A 616 -20.05 8.52 -5.93
CA THR A 616 -20.90 7.77 -5.01
C THR A 616 -20.85 6.27 -5.26
N LEU A 617 -20.88 5.84 -6.53
CA LEU A 617 -21.00 4.44 -6.89
C LEU A 617 -19.67 3.64 -6.82
N PHE A 618 -18.53 4.29 -7.10
CA PHE A 618 -17.22 3.63 -7.15
C PHE A 618 -16.35 3.82 -5.88
N ASN A 619 -16.75 4.63 -4.90
CA ASN A 619 -15.95 4.86 -3.67
C ASN A 619 -16.51 4.13 -2.43
N SER A 620 -17.23 3.03 -2.63
CA SER A 620 -17.97 2.32 -1.58
C SER A 620 -17.09 1.52 -0.61
N ASP A 621 -15.91 1.01 -1.02
CA ASP A 621 -15.05 0.16 -0.18
C ASP A 621 -13.55 0.59 -0.04
N TYR A 622 -13.06 1.61 -0.76
CA TYR A 622 -11.62 1.94 -0.88
C TYR A 622 -11.14 3.24 -0.19
N ARG A 623 -11.83 3.74 0.85
CA ARG A 623 -11.54 5.05 1.50
C ARG A 623 -10.28 5.11 2.39
N ARG A 624 -9.30 4.21 2.25
CA ARG A 624 -8.12 4.09 3.14
C ARG A 624 -6.78 4.56 2.56
N LEU A 625 -6.71 5.05 1.33
CA LEU A 625 -5.45 5.50 0.70
C LEU A 625 -5.47 6.94 0.15
N GLU A 626 -6.53 7.71 0.38
CA GLU A 626 -6.71 9.02 -0.24
C GLU A 626 -6.23 10.18 0.67
N VAL A 627 -5.17 10.89 0.26
CA VAL A 627 -4.55 12.00 1.01
C VAL A 627 -4.85 13.38 0.37
N SER A 628 -5.79 13.45 -0.58
CA SER A 628 -5.99 14.64 -1.41
C SER A 628 -6.36 15.90 -0.61
N ARG A 629 -5.55 16.95 -0.74
CA ARG A 629 -5.75 18.28 -0.15
C ARG A 629 -6.80 19.11 -0.90
N LEU A 630 -7.09 18.79 -2.17
CA LEU A 630 -8.06 19.52 -2.99
C LEU A 630 -9.49 19.43 -2.45
N LEU A 631 -9.83 18.37 -1.74
CA LEU A 631 -11.12 18.21 -1.07
C LEU A 631 -11.24 19.01 0.24
N ARG A 632 -10.13 19.54 0.76
CA ARG A 632 -10.14 20.55 1.84
C ARG A 632 -10.34 21.98 1.32
N VAL A 633 -10.22 22.23 0.02
CA VAL A 633 -10.27 23.58 -0.58
C VAL A 633 -11.53 23.80 -1.45
N ARG A 634 -12.18 22.75 -1.95
CA ARG A 634 -13.32 22.87 -2.89
C ARG A 634 -14.71 22.47 -2.38
N CYS A 635 -14.91 22.25 -1.07
CA CYS A 635 -16.26 22.03 -0.50
C CYS A 635 -17.17 21.05 -1.28
N TYR A 636 -16.63 19.97 -1.85
CA TYR A 636 -17.44 18.89 -2.43
C TYR A 636 -17.44 17.68 -1.48
N THR A 637 -18.63 17.35 -1.01
CA THR A 637 -18.97 16.29 -0.05
C THR A 637 -18.66 14.90 -0.61
N LYS A 638 -17.97 14.08 0.20
CA LYS A 638 -17.68 12.68 -0.09
C LYS A 638 -18.74 11.76 0.50
N ASP A 639 -19.76 11.44 -0.29
CA ASP A 639 -20.70 10.34 -0.05
C ASP A 639 -20.04 8.97 -0.13
N GLY A 640 -20.17 8.18 0.93
CA GLY A 640 -19.53 6.86 1.10
C GLY A 640 -20.56 5.75 1.04
N GLY A 641 -20.42 4.90 0.03
CA GLY A 641 -21.33 3.82 -0.29
C GLY A 641 -21.63 2.85 0.86
N ARG A 642 -22.92 2.72 1.13
CA ARG A 642 -23.57 1.53 1.69
C ARG A 642 -23.55 0.41 0.64
N LYS A 643 -23.27 -0.85 1.04
CA LYS A 643 -24.06 -1.98 0.50
C LYS A 643 -25.43 -1.94 1.20
N LEU A 644 -26.45 -1.47 0.47
CA LEU A 644 -27.83 -1.37 0.95
C LEU A 644 -28.45 -2.76 1.01
N ASN A 645 -28.94 -3.14 2.19
CA ASN A 645 -29.94 -4.19 2.31
C ASN A 645 -31.29 -3.54 1.92
N LEU A 646 -31.92 -4.05 0.85
CA LEU A 646 -33.02 -3.43 0.09
C LEU A 646 -34.38 -3.41 0.80
N ASN A 647 -34.45 -3.28 2.13
CA ASN A 647 -35.72 -3.34 2.86
C ASN A 647 -35.87 -2.32 4.01
N HIS A 648 -35.29 -1.12 3.91
CA HIS A 648 -35.72 -0.04 4.80
C HIS A 648 -35.69 1.31 4.08
N GLN A 649 -36.89 1.89 4.01
CA GLN A 649 -37.15 3.28 3.64
C GLN A 649 -36.45 4.26 4.60
N GLU A 650 -36.29 5.50 4.14
CA GLU A 650 -35.87 6.74 4.85
C GLU A 650 -34.42 7.21 4.59
N PHE A 651 -34.28 8.08 3.57
CA PHE A 651 -33.12 8.96 3.30
C PHE A 651 -33.59 10.40 3.06
N SER A 652 -34.08 11.03 4.11
CA SER A 652 -33.89 12.45 4.45
C SER A 652 -34.69 12.73 5.72
N GLY A 653 -34.05 12.65 6.88
CA GLY A 653 -34.55 13.32 8.08
C GLY A 653 -33.83 14.64 8.22
N GLU A 654 -34.54 15.72 8.55
CA GLU A 654 -34.00 17.03 8.99
C GLU A 654 -33.10 16.94 10.26
N HIS A 655 -32.65 15.75 10.64
CA HIS A 655 -32.39 15.31 12.01
C HIS A 655 -31.22 14.31 12.07
N SER A 656 -30.03 14.72 11.65
CA SER A 656 -28.88 13.80 11.53
C SER A 656 -27.62 14.31 12.25
N PHE A 657 -26.99 13.42 13.03
CA PHE A 657 -25.89 13.70 13.96
C PHE A 657 -24.58 13.03 13.54
N ASN A 658 -23.49 13.79 13.43
CA ASN A 658 -22.25 13.40 12.73
C ASN A 658 -21.03 13.22 13.65
N VAL A 659 -20.03 12.49 13.14
CA VAL A 659 -18.68 12.47 13.72
C VAL A 659 -18.03 13.82 13.50
N GLY A 660 -17.68 14.49 14.60
CA GLY A 660 -17.14 15.85 14.61
C GLY A 660 -18.07 16.84 15.31
N ASP A 661 -19.36 16.52 15.40
CA ASP A 661 -20.39 17.35 16.03
C ASP A 661 -20.18 17.44 17.55
N ILE A 662 -20.70 18.54 18.10
CA ILE A 662 -20.73 18.79 19.53
C ILE A 662 -22.06 18.28 20.09
N ALA A 663 -22.00 17.69 21.28
CA ALA A 663 -23.17 17.20 21.98
C ALA A 663 -22.99 17.26 23.49
N VAL A 664 -24.10 17.15 24.22
CA VAL A 664 -24.10 16.92 25.66
C VAL A 664 -24.18 15.42 25.92
N ALA A 665 -23.28 14.87 26.72
CA ALA A 665 -23.27 13.47 27.11
C ALA A 665 -23.20 13.29 28.63
N LEU A 666 -23.88 12.27 29.16
CA LEU A 666 -23.76 11.88 30.56
C LEU A 666 -22.48 11.07 30.81
N ILE A 667 -21.66 11.51 31.75
CA ILE A 667 -20.39 10.86 32.11
C ILE A 667 -20.42 10.45 33.59
N ARG A 668 -20.01 9.19 33.84
CA ARG A 668 -19.86 8.65 35.19
C ARG A 668 -18.40 8.66 35.63
N THR A 669 -18.10 9.39 36.71
CA THR A 669 -16.79 9.43 37.36
C THR A 669 -16.92 9.06 38.84
N GLY A 670 -16.21 8.03 39.29
CA GLY A 670 -16.26 7.60 40.70
C GLY A 670 -17.68 7.24 41.17
N THR A 671 -18.23 8.03 42.09
CA THR A 671 -19.59 7.93 42.65
C THR A 671 -20.57 8.95 42.05
N ARG A 672 -20.14 9.80 41.10
CA ARG A 672 -20.93 10.90 40.53
C ARG A 672 -21.29 10.65 39.06
N VAL A 673 -22.43 11.20 38.63
CA VAL A 673 -22.85 11.30 37.23
C VAL A 673 -23.13 12.76 36.91
N ALA A 674 -22.52 13.29 35.85
CA ALA A 674 -22.64 14.68 35.43
C ALA A 674 -22.71 14.80 33.91
N ALA A 675 -23.30 15.88 33.39
CA ALA A 675 -23.37 16.16 31.96
C ALA A 675 -22.12 16.92 31.48
N ALA A 676 -21.58 16.53 30.33
CA ALA A 676 -20.41 17.13 29.71
C ALA A 676 -20.69 17.52 28.26
N VAL A 677 -20.10 18.63 27.80
CA VAL A 677 -20.07 18.91 26.36
C VAL A 677 -18.91 18.14 25.74
N VAL A 678 -19.20 17.37 24.69
CA VAL A 678 -18.26 16.44 24.07
C VAL A 678 -18.18 16.67 22.58
N LYS A 679 -16.98 16.52 22.01
CA LYS A 679 -16.78 16.41 20.56
C LYS A 679 -16.80 14.95 20.16
N VAL A 680 -17.69 14.57 19.25
CA VAL A 680 -17.79 13.19 18.79
C VAL A 680 -16.62 12.83 17.89
N THR A 681 -15.99 11.70 18.18
CA THR A 681 -14.82 11.21 17.42
C THR A 681 -15.09 9.90 16.70
N VAL A 682 -16.01 9.08 17.21
CA VAL A 682 -16.43 7.83 16.59
C VAL A 682 -17.90 7.57 16.95
N ILE A 683 -18.73 7.24 15.97
CA ILE A 683 -20.07 6.69 16.18
C ILE A 683 -19.98 5.20 15.84
N GLU A 684 -20.44 4.29 16.70
CA GLU A 684 -20.45 2.84 16.46
C GLU A 684 -21.86 2.27 16.68
N LYS A 685 -22.52 1.73 15.66
CA LYS A 685 -23.80 1.01 15.78
C LYS A 685 -23.57 -0.44 15.36
N GLU A 686 -23.95 -1.41 16.21
CA GLU A 686 -23.81 -2.85 15.93
C GLU A 686 -22.38 -3.30 15.49
N LYS A 687 -21.34 -2.76 16.12
CA LYS A 687 -19.91 -3.00 15.81
C LYS A 687 -19.44 -2.50 14.43
N ARG A 688 -20.23 -1.68 13.75
CA ARG A 688 -19.82 -0.92 12.56
C ARG A 688 -19.60 0.54 12.94
N ARG A 689 -18.53 1.15 12.44
CA ARG A 689 -18.29 2.58 12.61
C ARG A 689 -19.14 3.36 11.61
N LEU A 690 -19.89 4.32 12.10
CA LEU A 690 -20.73 5.23 11.33
C LEU A 690 -20.09 6.61 11.31
N GLY A 691 -20.25 7.32 10.20
CA GLY A 691 -19.91 8.75 10.10
C GLY A 691 -21.02 9.67 10.60
N GLN A 692 -22.26 9.16 10.65
CA GLN A 692 -23.48 9.88 11.00
C GLN A 692 -24.54 8.88 11.50
N ILE A 693 -25.46 9.33 12.34
CA ILE A 693 -26.62 8.60 12.85
C ILE A 693 -27.82 9.54 12.91
N ASP A 694 -29.03 9.04 12.63
CA ASP A 694 -30.25 9.83 12.79
C ASP A 694 -30.47 10.17 14.28
N THR A 695 -30.98 11.36 14.60
CA THR A 695 -31.15 11.79 16.00
C THR A 695 -32.22 10.99 16.73
N GLU A 696 -33.21 10.43 16.03
CA GLU A 696 -34.20 9.51 16.61
C GLU A 696 -33.56 8.16 16.97
N ASP A 697 -32.67 7.67 16.09
CA ASP A 697 -31.84 6.49 16.34
C ASP A 697 -30.81 6.73 17.46
N LEU A 698 -30.27 7.95 17.57
CA LEU A 698 -29.32 8.34 18.60
C LEU A 698 -29.98 8.31 19.98
N GLY A 699 -31.18 8.89 20.12
CA GLY A 699 -31.94 8.93 21.38
C GLY A 699 -32.55 7.59 21.79
N SER A 700 -32.69 6.63 20.87
CA SER A 700 -33.30 5.32 21.14
C SER A 700 -32.36 4.35 21.87
N MET A 701 -32.83 3.80 22.99
CA MET A 701 -32.13 2.71 23.71
C MET A 701 -32.04 1.40 22.92
N GLU A 702 -32.89 1.21 21.92
CA GLU A 702 -32.95 -0.01 21.10
C GLU A 702 -31.93 -0.03 19.97
N SER A 703 -31.42 1.15 19.58
CA SER A 703 -30.51 1.34 18.45
C SER A 703 -29.12 0.74 18.68
N LYS A 704 -28.75 0.46 19.95
CA LYS A 704 -27.43 -0.03 20.39
C LYS A 704 -26.26 0.80 19.86
N ALA A 705 -26.49 2.09 19.58
CA ALA A 705 -25.44 3.02 19.21
C ALA A 705 -24.51 3.29 20.40
N THR A 706 -23.20 3.31 20.14
CA THR A 706 -22.16 3.64 21.10
C THR A 706 -21.26 4.71 20.52
N ILE A 707 -21.13 5.82 21.23
CA ILE A 707 -20.39 7.01 20.81
C ILE A 707 -19.07 7.06 21.58
N THR A 708 -17.98 7.33 20.88
CA THR A 708 -16.70 7.71 21.49
C THR A 708 -16.50 9.20 21.27
N ALA A 709 -16.31 9.95 22.35
CA ALA A 709 -16.23 11.40 22.31
C ALA A 709 -15.12 11.93 23.23
N GLN A 710 -14.67 13.16 22.99
CA GLN A 710 -13.70 13.87 23.82
C GLN A 710 -14.42 14.97 24.59
N PRO A 711 -14.46 14.94 25.94
CA PRO A 711 -15.10 16.00 26.70
C PRO A 711 -14.27 17.27 26.71
N LEU A 712 -14.91 18.40 26.41
CA LEU A 712 -14.29 19.72 26.39
C LEU A 712 -14.06 20.21 27.83
N VAL A 713 -12.98 20.95 28.07
CA VAL A 713 -12.80 21.71 29.32
C VAL A 713 -13.50 23.06 29.16
N LEU A 714 -14.61 23.24 29.87
CA LEU A 714 -15.41 24.47 29.82
C LEU A 714 -15.15 25.36 31.03
N ARG A 715 -15.32 26.67 30.83
CA ARG A 715 -15.28 27.69 31.88
C ARG A 715 -16.52 28.56 31.83
N ASP A 716 -17.13 28.80 32.99
CA ASP A 716 -18.25 29.74 33.16
C ASP A 716 -17.74 31.18 33.00
N THR A 717 -18.36 31.96 32.10
CA THR A 717 -17.98 33.34 31.81
C THR A 717 -19.18 34.20 31.43
N LEU A 718 -19.03 35.51 31.53
CA LEU A 718 -19.95 36.49 30.98
C LEU A 718 -19.39 37.01 29.65
N VAL A 719 -20.24 37.08 28.64
CA VAL A 719 -19.93 37.57 27.29
C VAL A 719 -20.79 38.81 27.03
N VAL A 720 -20.18 39.86 26.47
CA VAL A 720 -20.88 41.11 26.11
C VAL A 720 -20.79 41.29 24.61
N VAL A 721 -21.92 41.12 23.91
CA VAL A 721 -22.02 41.30 22.45
C VAL A 721 -23.19 42.23 22.17
N GLY A 722 -22.98 43.26 21.36
CA GLY A 722 -24.06 44.17 20.95
C GLY A 722 -24.55 45.09 22.07
N ASP A 723 -25.86 45.04 22.38
CA ASP A 723 -26.64 46.01 23.18
C ASP A 723 -26.18 46.26 24.65
N GLY A 724 -25.05 45.70 25.06
CA GLY A 724 -24.41 45.93 26.35
C GLY A 724 -24.90 45.03 27.48
N SER A 725 -25.80 44.08 27.22
CA SER A 725 -26.26 43.13 28.23
C SER A 725 -25.30 41.93 28.37
N PRO A 726 -24.79 41.61 29.58
CA PRO A 726 -23.91 40.46 29.77
C PRO A 726 -24.69 39.14 29.74
N THR A 727 -24.37 38.27 28.79
CA THR A 727 -24.95 36.91 28.70
C THR A 727 -23.99 35.88 29.30
N ARG A 728 -24.53 34.97 30.14
CA ARG A 728 -23.74 33.91 30.79
C ARG A 728 -23.56 32.74 29.81
N LYS A 729 -22.31 32.40 29.51
CA LYS A 729 -21.95 31.31 28.58
C LYS A 729 -20.86 30.41 29.18
N TRP A 730 -20.80 29.17 28.72
CA TRP A 730 -19.73 28.22 29.01
C TRP A 730 -18.82 28.09 27.80
N MET A 731 -17.57 28.50 27.95
CA MET A 731 -16.63 28.59 26.84
C MET A 731 -15.58 27.47 26.90
N TRP A 732 -15.19 26.97 25.73
CA TRP A 732 -14.09 26.01 25.63
C TRP A 732 -12.73 26.67 25.81
N THR A 733 -11.90 26.10 26.68
CA THR A 733 -10.56 26.61 27.04
C THR A 733 -9.44 26.19 26.07
N GLY A 734 -9.78 25.51 24.97
CA GLY A 734 -8.82 24.90 24.03
C GLY A 734 -8.28 23.53 24.47
N GLU A 735 -8.72 23.01 25.63
CA GLU A 735 -8.23 21.76 26.21
C GLU A 735 -9.34 20.70 26.32
N TYR A 736 -8.94 19.42 26.35
CA TYR A 736 -9.83 18.28 26.56
C TYR A 736 -9.62 17.68 27.95
N THR A 737 -10.71 17.23 28.57
CA THR A 737 -10.72 16.64 29.91
C THR A 737 -9.89 15.35 29.94
N LYS A 738 -8.96 15.25 30.90
CA LYS A 738 -8.14 14.06 31.15
C LYS A 738 -8.68 13.27 32.34
N PHE A 739 -8.99 12.00 32.13
CA PHE A 739 -9.42 11.09 33.20
C PHE A 739 -8.26 10.23 33.72
N GLU A 740 -8.19 10.07 35.03
CA GLU A 740 -7.22 9.20 35.68
C GLU A 740 -7.49 7.71 35.35
N PRO A 741 -6.45 6.85 35.27
CA PRO A 741 -6.64 5.42 35.09
C PRO A 741 -7.40 4.79 36.27
N ILE A 742 -8.40 3.95 35.98
CA ILE A 742 -9.08 3.16 37.01
C ILE A 742 -8.13 2.04 37.45
N LYS A 743 -7.62 2.11 38.69
CA LYS A 743 -6.69 1.12 39.25
C LYS A 743 -7.27 -0.30 39.15
N GLY A 744 -6.76 -1.12 38.22
CA GLY A 744 -6.93 -2.57 38.20
C GLY A 744 -5.75 -3.27 38.88
N PRO A 745 -5.87 -4.54 39.32
CA PRO A 745 -4.81 -5.23 40.07
C PRO A 745 -3.48 -5.44 39.32
N GLN A 746 -3.39 -5.10 38.03
CA GLN A 746 -2.18 -5.25 37.22
C GLN A 746 -2.14 -4.21 36.08
N SER A 747 -1.93 -2.93 36.38
CA SER A 747 -1.56 -1.95 35.35
C SER A 747 -0.49 -1.00 35.84
N ILE A 748 0.68 -1.09 35.20
CA ILE A 748 1.76 -0.11 35.26
C ILE A 748 1.20 1.23 34.79
N VAL A 749 1.58 2.32 35.46
CA VAL A 749 1.10 3.67 35.19
C VAL A 749 1.76 4.18 33.90
N GLU A 750 1.12 3.96 32.76
CA GLU A 750 1.46 4.67 31.51
C GLU A 750 0.76 6.04 31.51
N VAL A 751 1.55 7.09 31.75
CA VAL A 751 1.10 8.49 31.63
C VAL A 751 1.02 8.83 30.14
N GLY A 752 -0.18 9.15 29.63
CA GLY A 752 -0.35 9.74 28.29
C GLY A 752 -1.03 8.89 27.21
N THR A 753 -1.75 7.81 27.55
CA THR A 753 -2.45 7.00 26.53
C THR A 753 -3.73 7.67 26.00
N ARG A 754 -4.04 7.48 24.70
CA ARG A 754 -5.27 7.96 24.01
C ARG A 754 -6.58 7.66 24.76
N LYS A 755 -6.58 6.63 25.62
CA LYS A 755 -7.72 6.24 26.47
C LYS A 755 -8.02 7.23 27.60
N ALA A 756 -7.05 8.03 28.03
CA ALA A 756 -7.23 9.03 29.10
C ALA A 756 -8.02 10.27 28.66
N LEU A 757 -8.13 10.51 27.34
CA LEU A 757 -8.76 11.71 26.75
C LEU A 757 -10.11 11.46 26.07
N THR A 758 -10.59 10.20 26.08
CA THR A 758 -11.80 9.79 25.37
C THR A 758 -12.76 9.09 26.31
N VAL A 759 -14.05 9.35 26.16
CA VAL A 759 -15.13 8.65 26.86
C VAL A 759 -15.96 7.86 25.86
N LYS A 760 -16.46 6.70 26.29
CA LYS A 760 -17.38 5.88 25.51
C LYS A 760 -18.75 5.89 26.18
N VAL A 761 -19.78 6.32 25.47
CA VAL A 761 -21.15 6.47 26.00
C VAL A 761 -22.15 5.89 25.00
N PRO A 762 -23.20 5.19 25.45
CA PRO A 762 -24.33 4.84 24.57
C PRO A 762 -24.98 6.09 23.97
N GLY A 763 -25.45 5.99 22.72
CA GLY A 763 -26.08 7.10 21.99
C GLY A 763 -27.26 7.72 22.73
N ALA A 764 -28.07 6.89 23.40
CA ALA A 764 -29.24 7.33 24.15
C ALA A 764 -28.93 8.21 25.38
N PHE A 765 -27.65 8.36 25.74
CA PHE A 765 -27.19 9.27 26.79
C PHE A 765 -26.53 10.53 26.24
N LEU A 766 -26.78 10.84 24.97
CA LEU A 766 -26.21 11.96 24.26
C LEU A 766 -27.31 12.77 23.56
N HIS A 767 -27.21 14.09 23.64
CA HIS A 767 -28.13 15.02 22.98
C HIS A 767 -27.29 15.98 22.11
N PRO A 768 -27.58 16.08 20.79
CA PRO A 768 -26.92 17.05 19.92
C PRO A 768 -27.02 18.47 20.49
N LEU A 769 -25.94 19.25 20.38
CA LEU A 769 -25.90 20.60 20.90
C LEU A 769 -25.48 21.55 19.78
N ASP A 770 -26.30 22.56 19.52
CA ASP A 770 -25.92 23.67 18.66
C ASP A 770 -25.07 24.64 19.47
N ALA A 771 -23.78 24.71 19.19
CA ALA A 771 -22.81 25.52 19.94
C ALA A 771 -22.39 26.73 19.10
N GLU A 772 -22.36 27.90 19.71
CA GLU A 772 -22.00 29.14 19.03
C GLU A 772 -20.47 29.26 18.88
N ILE A 773 -20.02 29.80 17.73
CA ILE A 773 -18.62 30.15 17.52
C ILE A 773 -18.44 31.62 17.89
N GLU A 774 -17.71 31.88 18.97
CA GLU A 774 -17.49 33.23 19.50
C GLU A 774 -16.06 33.70 19.31
N SER A 775 -15.89 34.98 18.95
CA SER A 775 -14.57 35.61 18.87
C SER A 775 -13.98 35.77 20.27
N VAL A 776 -12.67 35.52 20.40
CA VAL A 776 -11.96 35.70 21.67
C VAL A 776 -12.00 37.17 22.15
N THR A 777 -12.28 38.14 21.27
CA THR A 777 -12.47 39.56 21.63
C THR A 777 -13.71 39.85 22.47
N HIS A 778 -14.71 38.97 22.48
CA HIS A 778 -15.97 39.17 23.22
C HIS A 778 -15.90 38.74 24.69
N PHE A 779 -14.76 38.18 25.12
CA PHE A 779 -14.54 37.70 26.48
C PHE A 779 -13.73 38.71 27.33
N PRO A 780 -13.82 38.65 28.67
CA PRO A 780 -13.00 39.48 29.56
C PRO A 780 -11.50 39.30 29.29
N VAL A 781 -10.74 40.40 29.37
CA VAL A 781 -9.30 40.48 29.03
C VAL A 781 -8.48 39.33 29.64
N SER A 782 -8.70 39.00 30.91
CA SER A 782 -7.98 37.93 31.61
C SER A 782 -8.17 36.53 31.01
N VAL A 783 -9.28 36.29 30.30
CA VAL A 783 -9.56 35.03 29.62
C VAL A 783 -9.07 35.08 28.17
N SER A 784 -9.26 36.22 27.52
CA SER A 784 -8.82 36.47 26.14
C SER A 784 -7.31 36.36 25.97
N ASP A 785 -6.53 36.85 26.92
CA ASP A 785 -5.07 36.76 26.91
C ASP A 785 -4.59 35.30 27.03
N SER A 786 -5.25 34.48 27.86
CA SER A 786 -4.93 33.06 28.01
C SER A 786 -5.20 32.24 26.75
N LEU A 787 -6.16 32.63 25.91
CA LEU A 787 -6.48 31.97 24.64
C LEU A 787 -5.63 32.49 23.49
N ARG A 788 -5.31 33.79 23.47
CA ARG A 788 -4.38 34.40 22.52
C ARG A 788 -2.95 33.85 22.69
N ALA A 789 -2.51 33.62 23.93
CA ALA A 789 -1.25 32.93 24.22
C ALA A 789 -1.20 31.49 23.65
N LYS A 790 -2.36 30.90 23.33
CA LYS A 790 -2.50 29.60 22.65
C LYS A 790 -2.80 29.73 21.15
N HIS A 791 -2.66 30.92 20.57
CA HIS A 791 -2.97 31.26 19.17
C HIS A 791 -4.42 30.95 18.73
N MET A 792 -5.40 30.99 19.66
CA MET A 792 -6.81 30.78 19.36
C MET A 792 -7.53 32.12 19.14
N LEU A 793 -8.20 32.29 17.98
CA LEU A 793 -8.96 33.51 17.64
C LEU A 793 -10.48 33.34 17.81
N HIS A 794 -10.99 32.10 17.77
CA HIS A 794 -12.39 31.75 17.95
C HIS A 794 -12.54 30.50 18.83
N VAL A 795 -13.59 30.43 19.64
CA VAL A 795 -13.87 29.29 20.55
C VAL A 795 -15.34 28.90 20.53
N TRP A 796 -15.62 27.63 20.86
CA TRP A 796 -16.98 27.17 21.12
C TRP A 796 -17.50 27.75 22.43
N ALA A 797 -18.71 28.33 22.40
CA ALA A 797 -19.43 28.82 23.56
C ALA A 797 -20.86 28.28 23.56
N VAL A 798 -21.37 27.97 24.76
CA VAL A 798 -22.73 27.47 24.94
C VAL A 798 -23.45 28.36 25.94
N PRO A 799 -24.61 28.96 25.62
CA PRO A 799 -25.40 29.71 26.58
C PRO A 799 -25.80 28.87 27.79
N HIS A 800 -25.78 29.48 28.99
CA HIS A 800 -26.06 28.76 30.23
C HIS A 800 -27.46 28.14 30.25
N GLU A 801 -28.47 28.89 29.79
CA GLU A 801 -29.86 28.46 29.78
C GLU A 801 -30.09 27.29 28.80
N ASP A 802 -29.47 27.32 27.62
CA ASP A 802 -29.56 26.24 26.63
C ASP A 802 -28.92 24.95 27.14
N PHE A 803 -27.76 25.07 27.79
CA PHE A 803 -27.09 23.90 28.38
C PHE A 803 -27.94 23.28 29.50
N MET A 804 -28.56 24.10 30.36
CA MET A 804 -29.46 23.64 31.42
C MET A 804 -30.73 22.97 30.85
N ALA A 805 -31.31 23.52 29.79
CA ALA A 805 -32.47 22.95 29.12
C ALA A 805 -32.17 21.56 28.52
N VAL A 806 -31.01 21.40 27.88
CA VAL A 806 -30.56 20.11 27.32
C VAL A 806 -30.30 19.08 28.43
N VAL A 807 -29.67 19.48 29.53
CA VAL A 807 -29.43 18.58 30.68
C VAL A 807 -30.74 18.11 31.32
N SER A 808 -31.72 19.01 31.46
CA SER A 808 -33.06 18.67 31.97
C SER A 808 -33.78 17.65 31.05
N THR A 809 -33.67 17.83 29.74
CA THR A 809 -34.27 16.94 28.73
C THR A 809 -33.62 15.55 28.73
N LEU A 810 -32.29 15.49 28.82
CA LEU A 810 -31.55 14.23 28.98
C LEU A 810 -31.91 13.50 30.27
N TYR A 811 -32.23 14.23 31.34
CA TYR A 811 -32.60 13.63 32.62
C TYR A 811 -34.05 13.10 32.64
N ALA A 812 -35.00 13.85 32.06
CA ALA A 812 -36.41 13.47 32.04
C ALA A 812 -36.70 12.16 31.27
N SER A 813 -35.78 11.75 30.39
CA SER A 813 -35.95 10.60 29.49
C SER A 813 -35.39 9.27 30.03
N LEU A 814 -34.85 9.21 31.26
CA LEU A 814 -34.04 8.07 31.71
C LEU A 814 -34.40 7.50 33.10
N ASP A 815 -34.49 6.16 33.20
CA ASP A 815 -34.55 5.42 34.47
C ASP A 815 -33.17 5.29 35.13
N SER A 816 -33.06 5.62 36.42
CA SER A 816 -31.80 5.63 37.17
C SER A 816 -31.11 4.26 37.24
N GLY A 817 -31.88 3.15 37.29
CA GLY A 817 -31.32 1.80 37.28
C GLY A 817 -30.64 1.44 35.95
N THR A 818 -31.23 1.91 34.86
CA THR A 818 -30.75 1.71 33.49
C THR A 818 -29.49 2.53 33.19
N VAL A 819 -29.45 3.79 33.62
CA VAL A 819 -28.29 4.70 33.49
C VAL A 819 -27.04 4.08 34.11
N LEU A 820 -27.14 3.56 35.35
CA LEU A 820 -26.01 3.02 36.08
C LEU A 820 -25.47 1.69 35.54
N LYS A 821 -26.30 0.94 34.80
CA LYS A 821 -25.93 -0.33 34.17
C LYS A 821 -25.20 -0.11 32.84
N LEU A 822 -25.58 0.92 32.09
CA LEU A 822 -25.12 1.14 30.72
C LEU A 822 -24.00 2.18 30.59
N LEU A 823 -23.88 3.15 31.51
CA LEU A 823 -22.78 4.12 31.48
C LEU A 823 -21.46 3.53 31.97
N PRO A 824 -20.39 3.54 31.15
CA PRO A 824 -19.07 3.11 31.58
C PRO A 824 -18.52 4.02 32.69
N LYS A 825 -17.86 3.41 33.68
CA LYS A 825 -17.16 4.15 34.74
C LYS A 825 -15.83 4.66 34.18
N HIS A 826 -15.56 5.95 34.39
CA HIS A 826 -14.27 6.59 34.12
C HIS A 826 -13.60 6.98 35.44
N GLY A 827 -12.27 7.19 35.43
CA GLY A 827 -11.56 7.66 36.62
C GLY A 827 -11.89 9.11 36.96
N ASN A 828 -11.30 9.62 38.04
CA ASN A 828 -11.51 11.01 38.44
C ASN A 828 -10.81 11.97 37.46
N SER A 829 -11.25 13.22 37.42
CA SER A 829 -10.64 14.28 36.63
C SER A 829 -10.48 15.53 37.49
N LYS A 830 -9.48 16.36 37.15
CA LYS A 830 -9.26 17.68 37.76
C LYS A 830 -10.13 18.77 37.14
N THR A 831 -10.64 18.54 35.92
CA THR A 831 -11.37 19.54 35.11
C THR A 831 -12.83 19.14 34.88
N PHE A 832 -13.27 18.03 35.47
CA PHE A 832 -14.64 17.53 35.37
C PHE A 832 -15.05 16.75 36.64
N PRO A 833 -16.25 16.93 37.21
CA PRO A 833 -17.38 17.79 36.78
C PRO A 833 -17.03 19.27 36.64
N TYR A 834 -17.82 20.02 35.85
CA TYR A 834 -17.60 21.45 35.67
C TYR A 834 -17.91 22.21 36.96
N ILE A 835 -17.22 23.32 37.19
CA ILE A 835 -17.41 24.17 38.37
C ILE A 835 -17.93 25.52 37.91
N ASP A 836 -19.00 26.01 38.54
CA ASP A 836 -19.56 27.32 38.24
C ASP A 836 -18.74 28.48 38.84
N SER A 837 -19.10 29.71 38.48
CA SER A 837 -18.49 30.93 39.02
C SER A 837 -18.58 31.08 40.56
N LYS A 838 -19.37 30.25 41.25
CA LYS A 838 -19.51 30.22 42.72
C LYS A 838 -18.69 29.10 43.36
N GLY A 839 -17.96 28.30 42.59
CA GLY A 839 -17.14 27.21 43.09
C GLY A 839 -17.91 25.92 43.37
N VAL A 840 -19.13 25.76 42.82
CA VAL A 840 -19.99 24.60 43.04
C VAL A 840 -19.98 23.69 41.80
N ASP A 841 -20.00 22.38 42.02
CA ASP A 841 -20.14 21.37 40.95
C ASP A 841 -21.44 21.63 40.16
N ALA A 842 -21.30 21.90 38.86
CA ALA A 842 -22.39 22.18 37.95
C ALA A 842 -22.81 20.93 37.17
N PHE A 843 -24.08 20.89 36.75
CA PHE A 843 -24.67 19.84 35.90
C PHE A 843 -24.59 18.41 36.46
N ILE A 844 -24.65 18.28 37.79
CA ILE A 844 -24.73 17.00 38.50
C ILE A 844 -26.13 16.40 38.34
N ILE A 845 -26.20 15.08 38.15
CA ILE A 845 -27.44 14.31 38.08
C ILE A 845 -27.65 13.57 39.41
N ASP A 846 -28.59 14.04 40.23
CA ASP A 846 -28.69 13.69 41.65
C ASP A 846 -29.08 12.22 41.92
N THR A 847 -30.16 11.72 41.31
CA THR A 847 -30.72 10.39 41.60
C THR A 847 -29.75 9.21 41.34
N PRO A 848 -29.09 9.07 40.17
CA PRO A 848 -28.10 8.00 39.94
C PRO A 848 -26.84 8.17 40.79
N THR A 849 -26.46 9.41 41.14
CA THR A 849 -25.33 9.70 42.03
C THR A 849 -25.62 9.18 43.45
N GLN A 850 -26.85 9.34 43.94
CA GLN A 850 -27.28 8.80 45.24
C GLN A 850 -27.24 7.26 45.28
N ALA A 851 -27.79 6.58 44.26
CA ALA A 851 -27.81 5.12 44.19
C ALA A 851 -26.41 4.47 44.08
N LEU A 852 -25.45 5.14 43.43
CA LEU A 852 -24.05 4.69 43.40
C LEU A 852 -23.36 4.77 44.76
N THR A 853 -23.71 5.79 45.53
CA THR A 853 -23.19 6.02 46.87
C THR A 853 -23.66 4.91 47.83
N GLU A 854 -24.89 4.44 47.69
CA GLU A 854 -25.45 3.33 48.47
C GLU A 854 -24.85 1.96 48.11
N LYS A 855 -24.62 1.66 46.82
CA LYS A 855 -24.11 0.35 46.36
C LYS A 855 -22.65 0.07 46.75
N ALA A 856 -21.83 1.10 46.92
CA ALA A 856 -20.42 0.95 47.31
C ALA A 856 -20.24 0.34 48.72
N LEU A 857 -21.31 0.27 49.52
CA LEU A 857 -21.29 -0.23 50.89
C LEU A 857 -21.42 -1.78 51.03
N ASN A 858 -21.70 -2.55 49.95
CA ASN A 858 -22.25 -3.94 50.04
C ASN A 858 -21.44 -5.15 49.42
N SER A 859 -20.13 -5.11 49.12
CA SER A 859 -19.42 -6.27 48.47
C SER A 859 -18.47 -7.10 49.37
N GLU A 860 -18.82 -8.34 49.74
CA GLU A 860 -17.98 -9.27 50.56
C GLU A 860 -17.49 -10.53 49.80
N LYS A 861 -16.29 -11.05 50.16
CA LYS A 861 -15.65 -12.28 49.60
C LYS A 861 -16.16 -13.56 50.30
N ILE A 862 -16.04 -14.74 49.66
CA ILE A 862 -16.44 -16.05 50.23
C ILE A 862 -15.23 -16.95 50.57
N CYS A 863 -15.36 -17.90 51.50
CA CYS A 863 -14.28 -18.80 51.93
C CYS A 863 -14.45 -20.22 51.36
N CYS A 864 -13.39 -20.81 50.80
CA CYS A 864 -13.33 -22.20 50.35
C CYS A 864 -13.38 -23.19 51.53
N PHE A 865 -14.11 -24.30 51.40
CA PHE A 865 -14.20 -25.31 52.47
C PHE A 865 -12.94 -26.19 52.56
N GLN A 866 -12.32 -26.53 51.43
CA GLN A 866 -11.18 -27.44 51.36
C GLN A 866 -9.88 -26.78 51.84
N CYS A 867 -9.59 -25.54 51.44
CA CYS A 867 -8.31 -24.88 51.76
C CYS A 867 -8.43 -23.55 52.53
N ARG A 868 -9.65 -23.10 52.85
CA ARG A 868 -9.95 -21.83 53.56
C ARG A 868 -9.54 -20.54 52.86
N ALA A 869 -9.10 -20.59 51.60
CA ALA A 869 -8.83 -19.39 50.81
C ALA A 869 -10.08 -18.51 50.64
N PHE A 870 -9.93 -17.19 50.80
CA PHE A 870 -10.98 -16.23 50.47
C PHE A 870 -10.97 -15.95 48.97
N ILE A 871 -12.02 -16.39 48.30
CA ILE A 871 -12.20 -16.33 46.86
C ILE A 871 -13.45 -15.52 46.52
N LYS A 872 -13.49 -14.95 45.33
CA LYS A 872 -14.74 -14.37 44.84
C LYS A 872 -15.71 -15.51 44.52
N PRO A 873 -17.03 -15.28 44.66
CA PRO A 873 -18.03 -16.29 44.29
C PRO A 873 -17.84 -16.89 42.90
N GLU A 874 -17.49 -16.06 41.92
CA GLU A 874 -17.26 -16.42 40.52
C GLU A 874 -16.06 -17.36 40.27
N ASP A 875 -15.07 -17.37 41.16
CA ASP A 875 -13.85 -18.19 41.01
C ASP A 875 -13.98 -19.59 41.65
N ALA A 876 -15.07 -19.84 42.37
CA ALA A 876 -15.24 -21.05 43.19
C ALA A 876 -15.12 -22.36 42.41
N ARG A 877 -15.70 -22.43 41.19
CA ARG A 877 -15.67 -23.64 40.35
C ARG A 877 -14.24 -24.00 39.91
N GLY A 878 -13.47 -22.99 39.50
CA GLY A 878 -12.10 -23.19 39.04
C GLY A 878 -11.21 -23.65 40.19
N HIS A 879 -11.32 -22.95 41.32
CA HIS A 879 -10.57 -23.24 42.54
C HIS A 879 -10.87 -24.65 43.09
N VAL A 880 -12.14 -24.98 43.31
CA VAL A 880 -12.56 -26.30 43.83
C VAL A 880 -12.29 -27.42 42.81
N GLY A 881 -12.40 -27.12 41.51
CA GLY A 881 -12.03 -28.07 40.45
C GLY A 881 -10.58 -28.57 40.55
N GLY A 882 -9.64 -27.73 40.99
CA GLY A 882 -8.25 -28.15 41.23
C GLY A 882 -8.15 -29.24 42.31
N HIS A 883 -8.85 -29.06 43.43
CA HIS A 883 -8.91 -30.05 44.51
C HIS A 883 -9.54 -31.37 44.05
N LEU A 884 -10.62 -31.29 43.27
CA LEU A 884 -11.29 -32.47 42.72
C LEU A 884 -10.40 -33.26 41.78
N LEU A 885 -9.67 -32.58 40.88
CA LEU A 885 -8.78 -33.25 39.92
C LEU A 885 -7.59 -33.94 40.60
N LYS A 886 -7.00 -33.30 41.62
CA LYS A 886 -5.91 -33.89 42.40
C LYS A 886 -6.37 -35.14 43.16
N SER A 887 -7.56 -35.08 43.76
CA SER A 887 -8.19 -36.24 44.41
C SER A 887 -8.46 -37.38 43.43
N LEU A 888 -8.99 -37.07 42.23
CA LEU A 888 -9.20 -38.06 41.16
C LEU A 888 -7.92 -38.78 40.74
N ARG A 889 -6.77 -38.10 40.81
CA ARG A 889 -5.44 -38.65 40.50
C ARG A 889 -4.73 -39.28 41.69
N GLY A 890 -5.36 -39.36 42.85
CA GLY A 890 -4.74 -39.89 44.06
C GLY A 890 -3.65 -39.00 44.65
N ILE A 891 -3.55 -37.74 44.22
CA ILE A 891 -2.59 -36.76 44.76
C ILE A 891 -3.09 -36.30 46.12
N VAL A 892 -2.32 -36.58 47.17
CA VAL A 892 -2.61 -36.14 48.53
C VAL A 892 -2.18 -34.68 48.69
N GLU A 893 -3.15 -33.80 48.93
CA GLU A 893 -2.88 -32.40 49.27
C GLU A 893 -2.65 -32.26 50.79
N PRO A 894 -1.42 -31.90 51.24
CA PRO A 894 -1.06 -31.95 52.66
C PRO A 894 -1.77 -30.89 53.51
N ASN A 895 -2.25 -29.79 52.91
CA ASN A 895 -2.78 -28.61 53.61
C ASN A 895 -4.29 -28.41 53.43
N LEU A 896 -5.06 -29.48 53.19
CA LEU A 896 -6.52 -29.38 53.15
C LEU A 896 -7.12 -29.37 54.56
N PHE A 897 -7.93 -28.37 54.83
CA PHE A 897 -8.81 -28.30 56.00
C PHE A 897 -9.90 -29.37 55.94
N GLU A 898 -10.45 -29.62 54.75
CA GLU A 898 -11.46 -30.64 54.50
C GLU A 898 -11.14 -31.37 53.20
N ARG A 899 -11.23 -32.70 53.21
CA ARG A 899 -11.07 -33.49 51.98
C ARG A 899 -12.29 -33.34 51.10
N VAL A 900 -12.11 -33.40 49.78
CA VAL A 900 -13.24 -33.50 48.86
C VAL A 900 -13.99 -34.81 49.09
N ASP A 901 -15.31 -34.77 48.90
CA ASP A 901 -16.16 -35.94 49.03
C ASP A 901 -15.75 -37.03 48.03
N LYS A 902 -15.85 -38.29 48.45
CA LYS A 902 -15.50 -39.46 47.64
C LYS A 902 -16.64 -39.89 46.72
N PHE A 903 -17.88 -39.59 47.08
CA PHE A 903 -19.09 -40.06 46.43
C PHE A 903 -19.86 -38.87 45.86
N ASP A 904 -19.62 -38.58 44.58
CA ASP A 904 -20.23 -37.48 43.82
C ASP A 904 -20.04 -36.07 44.43
N PRO A 905 -18.79 -35.58 44.50
CA PRO A 905 -18.52 -34.24 45.01
C PRO A 905 -19.06 -33.13 44.10
N CYS A 906 -19.59 -32.06 44.70
CA CYS A 906 -20.07 -30.89 43.99
C CYS A 906 -18.93 -30.05 43.39
N GLY A 907 -19.06 -29.64 42.13
CA GLY A 907 -18.09 -28.77 41.45
C GLY A 907 -17.92 -27.36 42.04
N PHE A 908 -18.84 -26.88 42.88
CA PHE A 908 -18.76 -25.55 43.52
C PHE A 908 -18.18 -25.55 44.94
N CYS A 909 -18.39 -26.63 45.71
CA CYS A 909 -18.02 -26.67 47.12
C CYS A 909 -17.23 -27.91 47.53
N GLY A 910 -17.06 -28.89 46.64
CA GLY A 910 -16.27 -30.11 46.87
C GLY A 910 -16.89 -31.11 47.84
N ARG A 911 -18.08 -30.83 48.39
CA ARG A 911 -18.83 -31.69 49.32
C ARG A 911 -19.92 -32.49 48.60
N GLY A 912 -20.33 -33.62 49.17
CA GLY A 912 -21.51 -34.37 48.73
C GLY A 912 -22.83 -33.70 49.12
N GLY A 913 -23.95 -34.23 48.61
CA GLY A 913 -25.31 -33.79 48.97
C GLY A 913 -25.85 -32.56 48.22
N CYS A 914 -25.07 -31.96 47.31
CA CYS A 914 -25.57 -30.93 46.40
C CYS A 914 -26.13 -31.59 45.14
N SER A 915 -27.38 -31.30 44.79
CA SER A 915 -27.94 -31.73 43.51
C SER A 915 -27.57 -30.75 42.39
N THR A 916 -27.27 -31.28 41.21
CA THR A 916 -26.99 -30.50 39.99
C THR A 916 -27.78 -31.06 38.83
N ASP A 917 -28.33 -30.16 38.02
CA ASP A 917 -29.17 -30.51 36.88
C ASP A 917 -28.76 -29.68 35.66
N LEU A 918 -29.06 -30.22 34.47
CA LEU A 918 -28.71 -29.61 33.19
C LEU A 918 -29.97 -29.45 32.36
N SER A 919 -30.45 -28.21 32.26
CA SER A 919 -31.67 -27.87 31.51
C SER A 919 -31.34 -27.38 30.09
N GLY A 920 -32.03 -27.93 29.09
CA GLY A 920 -31.85 -27.61 27.66
C GLY A 920 -31.68 -28.88 26.82
N LEU A 921 -32.63 -29.15 25.91
CA LEU A 921 -32.56 -30.31 25.01
C LEU A 921 -31.35 -30.20 24.06
N PRO A 922 -30.72 -31.33 23.68
CA PRO A 922 -29.59 -31.38 22.77
C PRO A 922 -30.02 -31.16 21.30
N THR A 923 -30.77 -30.09 21.03
CA THR A 923 -31.17 -29.67 19.68
C THR A 923 -30.59 -28.29 19.39
N ALA A 924 -29.47 -28.29 18.67
CA ALA A 924 -28.76 -27.29 17.85
C ALA A 924 -28.84 -25.75 18.09
N ARG A 925 -29.65 -25.17 19.00
CA ARG A 925 -29.69 -23.70 19.22
C ARG A 925 -29.84 -23.22 20.66
N ALA A 926 -29.89 -24.09 21.67
CA ALA A 926 -29.94 -23.69 23.08
C ALA A 926 -28.66 -24.10 23.84
N THR A 927 -28.04 -23.15 24.56
CA THR A 927 -26.92 -23.45 25.47
C THR A 927 -27.45 -24.12 26.74
N PRO A 928 -26.89 -25.26 27.18
CA PRO A 928 -27.34 -25.93 28.39
C PRO A 928 -27.14 -25.04 29.62
N LYS A 929 -28.16 -24.93 30.48
CA LYS A 929 -28.11 -24.17 31.73
C LYS A 929 -27.97 -25.11 32.92
N CYS A 930 -26.87 -24.94 33.66
CA CYS A 930 -26.61 -25.63 34.91
C CYS A 930 -27.41 -25.00 36.05
N THR A 931 -28.17 -25.80 36.79
CA THR A 931 -28.82 -25.41 38.05
C THR A 931 -28.27 -26.29 39.17
N SER A 932 -28.00 -25.70 40.34
CA SER A 932 -27.52 -26.45 41.50
C SER A 932 -28.13 -25.92 42.78
N THR A 933 -28.38 -26.81 43.74
CA THR A 933 -28.83 -26.48 45.10
C THR A 933 -27.69 -26.07 46.03
N CYS A 934 -26.45 -25.99 45.53
CA CYS A 934 -25.29 -25.58 46.32
C CYS A 934 -25.41 -24.12 46.79
N PRO A 935 -25.18 -23.80 48.07
CA PRO A 935 -25.15 -22.41 48.56
C PRO A 935 -24.05 -21.54 47.93
N ARG A 936 -23.06 -22.18 47.28
CA ARG A 936 -21.97 -21.51 46.55
C ARG A 936 -22.20 -21.50 45.03
N ALA A 937 -23.38 -21.91 44.58
CA ALA A 937 -23.72 -21.89 43.17
C ALA A 937 -23.72 -20.46 42.62
N HIS A 938 -23.08 -20.29 41.48
CA HIS A 938 -23.12 -19.05 40.70
C HIS A 938 -23.33 -19.39 39.22
N ALA A 939 -23.86 -18.44 38.46
CA ALA A 939 -24.05 -18.62 37.03
C ALA A 939 -22.69 -18.60 36.30
N PHE A 940 -22.48 -19.55 35.39
CA PHE A 940 -21.30 -19.58 34.53
C PHE A 940 -21.67 -19.99 33.10
N SER A 941 -20.85 -19.57 32.12
CA SER A 941 -21.08 -19.92 30.70
C SER A 941 -20.65 -21.36 30.44
N TYR A 942 -21.61 -22.27 30.27
CA TYR A 942 -21.36 -23.70 30.06
C TYR A 942 -20.44 -23.98 28.85
N GLY A 943 -20.67 -23.31 27.72
CA GLY A 943 -19.89 -23.50 26.50
C GLY A 943 -18.42 -23.09 26.62
N HIS A 944 -18.13 -22.00 27.36
CA HIS A 944 -16.77 -21.58 27.66
C HIS A 944 -16.14 -22.49 28.73
N ALA A 945 -16.87 -22.79 29.80
CA ALA A 945 -16.41 -23.62 30.90
C ALA A 945 -16.09 -25.07 30.49
N LYS A 946 -16.64 -25.57 29.38
CA LYS A 946 -16.32 -26.89 28.82
C LYS A 946 -14.98 -26.94 28.09
N LYS A 947 -14.42 -25.79 27.68
CA LYS A 947 -13.17 -25.71 26.91
C LYS A 947 -12.02 -25.20 27.79
N TYR A 948 -10.85 -25.81 27.64
CA TYR A 948 -9.64 -25.33 28.31
C TYR A 948 -9.21 -23.95 27.78
N SER A 949 -8.76 -23.08 28.69
CA SER A 949 -8.05 -21.84 28.36
C SER A 949 -7.03 -21.52 29.46
N ALA A 950 -5.97 -20.77 29.11
CA ALA A 950 -4.94 -20.39 30.09
C ALA A 950 -5.50 -19.61 31.30
N ASN A 951 -6.55 -18.79 31.09
CA ASN A 951 -7.15 -17.96 32.14
C ASN A 951 -8.19 -18.71 32.99
N THR A 952 -8.84 -19.73 32.42
CA THR A 952 -9.82 -20.57 33.12
C THR A 952 -9.55 -22.05 32.81
N PRO A 953 -8.52 -22.64 33.44
CA PRO A 953 -8.02 -23.96 33.06
C PRO A 953 -8.95 -25.12 33.41
N CYS A 954 -9.90 -24.92 34.34
CA CYS A 954 -10.80 -25.96 34.81
C CYS A 954 -11.98 -26.20 33.86
N THR A 955 -12.06 -27.39 33.27
CA THR A 955 -13.17 -27.83 32.41
C THR A 955 -14.25 -28.62 33.15
N ASN A 956 -14.21 -28.65 34.49
CA ASN A 956 -15.20 -29.37 35.28
C ASN A 956 -16.60 -28.75 35.12
N VAL A 957 -17.46 -29.43 34.36
CA VAL A 957 -18.86 -29.05 34.10
C VAL A 957 -19.76 -30.28 34.25
N PRO A 958 -21.05 -30.12 34.55
CA PRO A 958 -21.96 -31.26 34.61
C PRO A 958 -22.21 -31.84 33.22
N ILE A 959 -22.24 -33.16 33.09
CA ILE A 959 -22.44 -33.89 31.83
C ILE A 959 -23.44 -35.04 32.04
N PHE A 960 -24.21 -35.37 31.00
CA PHE A 960 -25.12 -36.52 31.02
C PHE A 960 -24.34 -37.84 30.95
N CYS A 961 -24.69 -38.81 31.80
CA CYS A 961 -24.19 -40.18 31.67
C CYS A 961 -24.99 -40.91 30.57
N THR A 962 -24.34 -41.28 29.47
CA THR A 962 -25.00 -42.03 28.37
C THR A 962 -25.20 -43.52 28.68
N LEU A 963 -24.65 -44.01 29.80
CA LEU A 963 -24.71 -45.42 30.22
C LEU A 963 -25.89 -45.69 31.17
N CYS A 964 -26.37 -44.66 31.88
CA CYS A 964 -27.55 -44.75 32.73
C CYS A 964 -28.83 -44.79 31.90
N LEU A 965 -29.70 -45.76 32.17
CA LEU A 965 -31.05 -45.76 31.63
C LEU A 965 -31.86 -44.59 32.23
N PRO A 966 -32.68 -43.87 31.45
CA PRO A 966 -33.54 -42.82 31.99
C PRO A 966 -34.52 -43.41 33.03
N ILE A 967 -34.54 -42.87 34.25
CA ILE A 967 -35.42 -43.33 35.33
C ILE A 967 -36.65 -42.38 35.39
N PRO A 968 -37.89 -42.88 35.24
CA PRO A 968 -39.09 -42.07 35.40
C PRO A 968 -39.15 -41.44 36.82
N PRO A 969 -39.51 -40.15 36.98
CA PRO A 969 -40.25 -39.30 36.04
C PRO A 969 -39.37 -38.42 35.12
N ARG A 970 -38.04 -38.51 35.22
CA ARG A 970 -37.12 -37.72 34.39
C ARG A 970 -36.84 -38.47 33.08
N LYS A 971 -37.25 -37.89 31.95
CA LYS A 971 -36.92 -38.37 30.59
C LYS A 971 -35.44 -38.15 30.21
N SER A 972 -34.64 -37.52 31.08
CA SER A 972 -33.23 -37.22 30.85
C SER A 972 -32.30 -38.17 31.63
N PRO A 973 -31.12 -38.53 31.07
CA PRO A 973 -30.12 -39.33 31.77
C PRO A 973 -29.62 -38.62 33.04
N ALA A 974 -29.05 -39.38 33.97
CA ALA A 974 -28.42 -38.83 35.17
C ALA A 974 -27.28 -37.86 34.82
N VAL A 975 -27.12 -36.78 35.59
CA VAL A 975 -26.12 -35.72 35.38
C VAL A 975 -25.09 -35.78 36.50
N PHE A 976 -23.81 -35.82 36.13
CA PHE A 976 -22.71 -35.77 37.08
C PHE A 976 -21.68 -34.73 36.64
N TRP A 977 -20.94 -34.15 37.58
CA TRP A 977 -19.78 -33.31 37.24
C TRP A 977 -18.74 -34.13 36.48
N LYS A 978 -18.08 -33.55 35.47
CA LYS A 978 -17.09 -34.22 34.61
C LYS A 978 -16.07 -35.03 35.43
N TYR A 979 -15.52 -34.44 36.49
CA TYR A 979 -14.54 -35.14 37.34
C TYR A 979 -15.16 -36.24 38.21
N SER A 980 -16.40 -36.05 38.67
CA SER A 980 -17.14 -37.04 39.45
C SER A 980 -17.64 -38.23 38.61
N MET A 981 -17.77 -38.04 37.28
CA MET A 981 -18.25 -39.08 36.37
C MET A 981 -17.34 -40.32 36.34
N PHE A 982 -16.04 -40.18 36.58
CA PHE A 982 -15.11 -41.31 36.65
C PHE A 982 -15.48 -42.28 37.80
N ALA A 983 -15.73 -41.75 39.00
CA ALA A 983 -16.15 -42.54 40.15
C ALA A 983 -17.54 -43.16 39.93
N HIS A 984 -18.44 -42.45 39.25
CA HIS A 984 -19.75 -42.99 38.87
C HIS A 984 -19.63 -44.17 37.89
N ILE A 985 -18.81 -44.07 36.83
CA ILE A 985 -18.60 -45.16 35.87
C ILE A 985 -18.00 -46.38 36.59
N GLN A 986 -16.98 -46.19 37.43
CA GLN A 986 -16.35 -47.26 38.18
C GLN A 986 -17.34 -48.04 39.06
N THR A 987 -18.29 -47.34 39.70
CA THR A 987 -19.21 -47.94 40.67
C THR A 987 -20.52 -48.44 40.06
N ALA A 988 -21.13 -47.66 39.18
CA ALA A 988 -22.45 -47.96 38.59
C ALA A 988 -22.37 -48.68 37.23
N HIS A 989 -21.23 -48.58 36.55
CA HIS A 989 -20.99 -49.16 35.22
C HIS A 989 -19.66 -49.92 35.14
N PRO A 990 -19.39 -50.90 36.05
CA PRO A 990 -18.08 -51.54 36.16
C PRO A 990 -17.64 -52.28 34.88
N ARG A 991 -18.56 -52.65 33.99
CA ARG A 991 -18.25 -53.22 32.66
C ARG A 991 -17.51 -52.26 31.73
N PHE A 992 -17.66 -50.95 31.94
CA PHE A 992 -17.00 -49.90 31.16
C PHE A 992 -15.79 -49.33 31.91
N TRP A 993 -15.29 -50.04 32.92
CA TRP A 993 -14.12 -49.65 33.69
C TRP A 993 -13.06 -50.74 33.62
N ASP A 994 -11.85 -50.37 33.19
CA ASP A 994 -10.69 -51.26 33.22
C ASP A 994 -9.92 -51.06 34.52
N GLU A 995 -9.94 -52.08 35.39
CA GLU A 995 -9.23 -52.07 36.67
C GLU A 995 -7.71 -51.98 36.50
N SER A 996 -7.15 -52.50 35.40
CA SER A 996 -5.70 -52.55 35.18
C SER A 996 -5.12 -51.19 34.78
N SER A 997 -5.85 -50.43 33.95
CA SER A 997 -5.45 -49.09 33.52
C SER A 997 -6.10 -47.96 34.32
N ASN A 998 -7.04 -48.30 35.23
CA ASN A 998 -7.83 -47.38 36.06
C ASN A 998 -8.54 -46.29 35.24
N LYS A 999 -9.14 -46.68 34.11
CA LYS A 999 -9.75 -45.78 33.13
C LYS A 999 -11.06 -46.36 32.56
N PRO A 1000 -11.99 -45.50 32.07
CA PRO A 1000 -13.14 -45.97 31.31
C PRO A 1000 -12.74 -46.57 29.96
N VAL A 1001 -13.39 -47.67 29.58
CA VAL A 1001 -13.22 -48.37 28.28
C VAL A 1001 -14.57 -48.56 27.59
N ASP A 1002 -14.55 -48.84 26.28
CA ASP A 1002 -15.73 -49.13 25.45
C ASP A 1002 -16.84 -48.06 25.48
N LEU A 1003 -16.46 -46.79 25.67
CA LEU A 1003 -17.37 -45.66 25.62
C LEU A 1003 -17.61 -45.19 24.17
N SER A 1004 -18.80 -44.66 23.90
CA SER A 1004 -19.07 -43.99 22.62
C SER A 1004 -18.11 -42.81 22.42
N GLN A 1005 -17.69 -42.57 21.17
CA GLN A 1005 -16.75 -41.49 20.84
C GLN A 1005 -17.16 -40.11 21.39
N PRO A 1006 -18.45 -39.68 21.31
CA PRO A 1006 -18.87 -38.40 21.88
C PRO A 1006 -18.76 -38.35 23.42
N PHE A 1007 -19.01 -39.46 24.11
CA PHE A 1007 -18.94 -39.54 25.56
C PHE A 1007 -17.49 -39.59 26.05
N ALA A 1008 -16.63 -40.34 25.36
CA ALA A 1008 -15.18 -40.35 25.61
C ALA A 1008 -14.56 -38.96 25.45
N LEU A 1009 -14.92 -38.22 24.39
CA LEU A 1009 -14.46 -36.84 24.18
C LEU A 1009 -14.97 -35.87 25.26
N ALA A 1010 -16.18 -36.06 25.78
CA ALA A 1010 -16.71 -35.24 26.86
C ALA A 1010 -15.98 -35.46 28.20
N LEU A 1011 -15.42 -36.65 28.40
CA LEU A 1011 -14.66 -37.04 29.59
C LEU A 1011 -13.17 -36.71 29.51
N ALA A 1012 -12.63 -36.49 28.32
CA ALA A 1012 -11.20 -36.25 28.11
C ALA A 1012 -10.70 -35.03 28.91
N ILE A 1013 -9.67 -35.23 29.72
CA ILE A 1013 -8.96 -34.18 30.47
C ILE A 1013 -7.58 -34.00 29.81
N SER A 1014 -7.30 -32.79 29.32
CA SER A 1014 -6.08 -32.53 28.55
C SER A 1014 -4.83 -32.47 29.43
N ARG A 1015 -3.64 -32.59 28.82
CA ARG A 1015 -2.37 -32.48 29.53
C ARG A 1015 -2.17 -31.07 30.10
N GLU A 1016 -2.56 -30.07 29.32
CA GLU A 1016 -2.47 -28.66 29.66
C GLU A 1016 -3.38 -28.31 30.83
N GLU A 1017 -4.61 -28.85 30.85
CA GLU A 1017 -5.54 -28.72 31.97
C GLU A 1017 -4.97 -29.31 33.27
N MET A 1018 -4.37 -30.50 33.19
CA MET A 1018 -3.74 -31.15 34.35
C MET A 1018 -2.58 -30.32 34.90
N LEU A 1019 -1.68 -29.85 34.03
CA LEU A 1019 -0.54 -29.04 34.44
C LEU A 1019 -0.99 -27.70 35.06
N ALA A 1020 -1.96 -27.03 34.45
CA ALA A 1020 -2.48 -25.74 34.93
C ALA A 1020 -3.22 -25.85 36.28
N LEU A 1021 -3.78 -27.02 36.60
CA LEU A 1021 -4.40 -27.30 37.90
C LEU A 1021 -3.45 -27.94 38.93
N GLY A 1022 -2.15 -28.00 38.62
CA GLY A 1022 -1.11 -28.45 39.55
C GLY A 1022 -1.02 -29.96 39.73
N VAL A 1023 -1.32 -30.74 38.69
CA VAL A 1023 -1.12 -32.20 38.63
C VAL A 1023 0.19 -32.48 37.87
N THR A 1024 1.20 -33.02 38.56
CA THR A 1024 2.48 -33.45 37.96
C THR A 1024 2.36 -34.84 37.35
N ILE A 1025 2.67 -34.99 36.07
CA ILE A 1025 2.55 -36.26 35.32
C ILE A 1025 3.96 -36.88 35.20
N GLY A 1026 4.16 -38.09 35.73
CA GLY A 1026 5.40 -38.85 35.57
C GLY A 1026 5.60 -39.36 34.13
N THR A 1027 6.85 -39.61 33.73
CA THR A 1027 7.25 -39.99 32.35
C THR A 1027 6.67 -41.30 31.81
N SER A 1028 5.89 -42.06 32.59
CA SER A 1028 5.18 -43.28 32.12
C SER A 1028 3.65 -43.21 32.16
N GLU A 1029 3.04 -42.10 32.59
CA GLU A 1029 1.57 -42.00 32.64
C GLU A 1029 0.99 -41.37 31.36
N ALA A 1030 0.43 -42.22 30.49
CA ALA A 1030 -0.26 -41.77 29.29
C ALA A 1030 -1.48 -40.89 29.65
N PRO A 1031 -1.69 -39.74 28.96
CA PRO A 1031 -2.85 -38.87 29.18
C PRO A 1031 -4.15 -39.66 29.07
N LEU A 1032 -5.22 -39.20 29.75
CA LEU A 1032 -6.57 -39.79 29.69
C LEU A 1032 -7.22 -39.74 28.28
N ALA A 1033 -6.46 -39.39 27.25
CA ALA A 1033 -6.89 -39.19 25.86
C ALA A 1033 -6.56 -40.38 24.92
N SER A 1034 -5.95 -41.47 25.39
CA SER A 1034 -5.56 -42.60 24.53
C SER A 1034 -6.70 -43.61 24.31
N THR A 1035 -7.77 -43.21 23.60
CA THR A 1035 -8.82 -44.13 23.11
C THR A 1035 -9.24 -43.86 21.66
N LEU A 1036 -8.46 -43.09 20.89
CA LEU A 1036 -8.79 -42.79 19.49
C LEU A 1036 -7.76 -43.42 18.55
N ALA A 1037 -8.19 -44.41 17.76
CA ALA A 1037 -7.46 -44.94 16.63
C ALA A 1037 -7.28 -43.86 15.52
N PRO A 1038 -6.18 -43.88 14.74
CA PRO A 1038 -5.90 -42.84 13.74
C PRO A 1038 -6.75 -43.03 12.47
N VAL A 1039 -7.28 -41.93 11.91
CA VAL A 1039 -7.97 -41.88 10.61
C VAL A 1039 -7.06 -41.20 9.57
N PRO A 1040 -7.04 -41.66 8.29
CA PRO A 1040 -6.06 -41.25 7.29
C PRO A 1040 -6.25 -39.81 6.78
N ARG A 1041 -5.15 -39.18 6.38
CA ARG A 1041 -5.13 -37.87 5.71
C ARG A 1041 -5.74 -37.97 4.31
N ARG A 1042 -6.56 -36.97 3.95
CA ARG A 1042 -7.28 -36.88 2.68
C ARG A 1042 -6.43 -36.12 1.66
N GLY A 1043 -6.09 -36.74 0.54
CA GLY A 1043 -5.75 -36.02 -0.71
C GLY A 1043 -4.63 -36.60 -1.56
N GLU A 1044 -4.87 -37.70 -2.29
CA GLU A 1044 -4.20 -37.95 -3.57
C GLU A 1044 -5.22 -38.43 -4.61
N LYS A 1045 -5.32 -37.69 -5.71
CA LYS A 1045 -6.04 -38.07 -6.94
C LYS A 1045 -5.10 -38.92 -7.79
N ARG A 1046 -5.58 -40.03 -8.35
CA ARG A 1046 -5.03 -40.58 -9.61
C ARG A 1046 -6.08 -41.36 -10.40
N THR A 1047 -6.56 -40.69 -11.45
CA THR A 1047 -6.88 -41.17 -12.82
C THR A 1047 -7.41 -42.59 -13.01
N LEU A 1048 -8.66 -42.65 -13.47
CA LEU A 1048 -9.26 -43.77 -14.22
C LEU A 1048 -8.66 -43.86 -15.63
N THR A 1049 -8.32 -45.08 -16.04
CA THR A 1049 -8.35 -45.52 -17.44
C THR A 1049 -8.92 -46.94 -17.48
N ASP A 1050 -9.82 -47.14 -18.44
CA ASP A 1050 -10.66 -48.31 -18.69
C ASP A 1050 -9.92 -49.64 -18.87
N ALA A 1051 -10.60 -50.74 -18.51
CA ALA A 1051 -10.88 -51.85 -19.43
C ALA A 1051 -11.76 -52.95 -18.77
N SER A 1052 -12.85 -53.30 -19.48
CA SER A 1052 -13.54 -54.60 -19.54
C SER A 1052 -14.03 -55.25 -18.23
N GLY A 1053 -15.28 -55.66 -18.06
CA GLY A 1053 -16.41 -55.79 -18.99
C GLY A 1053 -17.36 -56.86 -18.46
N SER A 1054 -18.65 -56.68 -18.77
CA SER A 1054 -19.71 -57.72 -18.80
C SER A 1054 -20.12 -58.31 -17.42
N THR A 1055 -21.39 -58.45 -17.04
CA THR A 1055 -22.65 -58.44 -17.81
C THR A 1055 -23.85 -58.30 -16.86
N SER A 1056 -24.92 -57.71 -17.41
CA SER A 1056 -26.33 -58.10 -17.21
C SER A 1056 -27.06 -57.82 -15.89
N THR A 1057 -27.90 -56.78 -15.94
CA THR A 1057 -29.37 -56.81 -15.75
C THR A 1057 -29.96 -57.67 -14.62
N ARG A 1058 -30.83 -57.17 -13.74
CA ARG A 1058 -32.18 -56.66 -14.10
C ARG A 1058 -32.93 -56.10 -12.89
N ARG A 1059 -33.67 -55.01 -13.16
CA ARG A 1059 -35.05 -54.67 -12.73
C ARG A 1059 -35.41 -54.42 -11.25
N ARG A 1060 -36.01 -53.23 -11.07
CA ARG A 1060 -37.29 -52.87 -10.39
C ARG A 1060 -37.42 -53.34 -8.94
N THR A 1061 -37.68 -52.47 -7.98
CA THR A 1061 -38.63 -51.34 -7.94
C THR A 1061 -38.14 -50.21 -7.07
#